data_AF-A0A7V9U569-F1
#
_entry.id   AF-A0A7V9U569-F1
#
_cell.length_a   1.000
_cell.length_b   1.000
_cell.length_c   1.000
_cell.angle_alpha   90.00
_cell.angle_beta   90.00
_cell.angle_gamma   90.00
#
_symmetry.space_group_name_H-M   'P 1'
#
loop_
_entity.id
_entity.type
_entity.pdbx_description
1 polymer ?
#
loop_
_entity_poly.entity_id
_entity_poly.type
_entity_poly.pdbx_seq_one_letter_code
_entity_poly.pdbx_strand_id
1 'polypeptide(L)'
;FPDLGDLLNFKDVSFADIVAAFQKLVDYLDGVSKFGFLQDKLPLINRSVSDLLHAAGELGEKVADFQEVLTVQKLKDEIVRALALDPADVDVMIDPADKKAISVNLKFKPVEFHENVNLNFDLASLLDQAGGGALVDALANVANISGDGQLKVDADATFNLHFGIDTNGTLPVPFLYDDTSASVNAQISTPTPLDFTANVLVLSAKIAGGTVGLHKEGDPALPATFTLAMAPDNTDHRYTLDELIPPGGALSPTNFNASLDGAGELNLPFQFPVGTPIGALRIRVPELDKLFAGDDNAVVIDETPDFAQILQDFDLLNNLDSLIEGLDKLLGLLQGALDSSTFAQNLPLVGSHMKDGADVIEQFRAQVISRLKILFNTTDPKNVDFVKAKLVEALGPILLDGPDAGTDVSVSDIAALVTPSDVRFDFKIGFDPDDQRINFDVGLPGLGLSAKGQVDVDMGFSFDVGLGLDKTRGVYFRTDTVDELKLDFNVNVANFDAAASFLGLVKIKAEDRGSTFGGMFSVDLRDDDGKLTFAELGSASLTSKLDAGANLNIYLAGALGSSGAFPSISSNLSVQWGFGSSPLPHTPVVALNNVELDAGSFFSDFVLPAVQKIQTVLKPFESIVEFLQKPLPGISKIQILKDLFDDNEDGKITMIDLAVLAKRIPPNFQKFLDAYEHIVDLLNKLTQASDASGEVIKLGNLPLSSVDFRNPGAAATVAIGDQPTVDAAQQLQDAGAPGAANFVRASLQSAPGAGLQFPLISQPSLIFKLLMGQGDVDLFTYDMPELSLGIELFKTIPVYSVGAASINVVIRGGVDATIDLGFGYDTHGLKLYK
;
A
#
# COMPACT_ATOMS: atom_id res chain seq x y z
N PHE A 1 -56.17 -34.42 55.27
CA PHE A 1 -54.88 -35.08 55.60
C PHE A 1 -54.56 -35.99 54.43
N PRO A 2 -53.48 -35.74 53.67
CA PRO A 2 -53.05 -36.67 52.64
C PRO A 2 -52.68 -38.01 53.30
N ASP A 3 -53.07 -39.09 52.65
CA ASP A 3 -52.88 -40.46 53.14
C ASP A 3 -51.38 -40.76 53.27
N LEU A 4 -50.90 -40.89 54.51
CA LEU A 4 -49.50 -41.26 54.81
C LEU A 4 -49.14 -42.66 54.25
N GLY A 5 -50.12 -43.42 53.75
CA GLY A 5 -49.90 -44.68 53.03
C GLY A 5 -49.17 -44.52 51.70
N ASP A 6 -49.31 -43.39 51.00
CA ASP A 6 -48.68 -43.17 49.69
C ASP A 6 -47.15 -42.95 49.80
N LEU A 7 -46.66 -42.47 50.96
CA LEU A 7 -45.23 -42.33 51.26
C LEU A 7 -44.53 -43.69 51.49
N LEU A 8 -45.27 -44.77 51.75
CA LEU A 8 -44.70 -46.12 51.94
C LEU A 8 -44.32 -46.79 50.61
N ASN A 9 -44.82 -46.30 49.47
CA ASN A 9 -44.49 -46.81 48.13
C ASN A 9 -43.04 -46.48 47.71
N PHE A 10 -42.40 -45.51 48.37
CA PHE A 10 -41.04 -45.06 48.06
C PHE A 10 -39.97 -45.65 49.01
N LYS A 11 -40.34 -46.65 49.84
CA LYS A 11 -39.43 -47.26 50.82
C LYS A 11 -38.28 -48.05 50.20
N ASP A 12 -38.47 -48.55 48.97
CA ASP A 12 -37.51 -49.40 48.26
C ASP A 12 -36.74 -48.64 47.16
N VAL A 13 -36.99 -47.33 46.99
CA VAL A 13 -36.28 -46.46 46.05
C VAL A 13 -35.19 -45.72 46.83
N SER A 14 -33.93 -46.02 46.55
CA SER A 14 -32.83 -45.29 47.18
C SER A 14 -32.65 -43.92 46.52
N PHE A 15 -32.09 -42.97 47.25
CA PHE A 15 -31.77 -41.66 46.69
C PHE A 15 -30.84 -41.77 45.48
N ALA A 16 -29.89 -42.72 45.54
CA ALA A 16 -28.99 -43.05 44.43
C ALA A 16 -29.74 -43.45 43.14
N ASP A 17 -30.91 -44.08 43.27
CA ASP A 17 -31.73 -44.48 42.13
C ASP A 17 -32.45 -43.28 41.47
N ILE A 18 -32.86 -42.30 42.28
CA ILE A 18 -33.40 -41.01 41.80
C ILE A 18 -32.30 -40.19 41.12
N VAL A 19 -31.09 -40.16 41.69
CA VAL A 19 -29.92 -39.51 41.07
C VAL A 19 -29.58 -40.17 39.73
N ALA A 20 -29.56 -41.49 39.68
CA ALA A 20 -29.25 -42.23 38.45
C ALA A 20 -30.29 -41.99 37.36
N ALA A 21 -31.58 -41.85 37.70
CA ALA A 21 -32.61 -41.46 36.76
C ALA A 21 -32.44 -40.01 36.27
N PHE A 22 -32.10 -39.09 37.17
CA PHE A 22 -31.82 -37.70 36.82
C PHE A 22 -30.59 -37.58 35.92
N GLN A 23 -29.51 -38.33 36.19
CA GLN A 23 -28.31 -38.37 35.36
C GLN A 23 -28.63 -38.90 33.96
N LYS A 24 -29.46 -39.93 33.82
CA LYS A 24 -29.91 -40.41 32.50
C LYS A 24 -30.71 -39.38 31.72
N LEU A 25 -31.53 -38.57 32.40
CA LEU A 25 -32.26 -37.48 31.77
C LEU A 25 -31.29 -36.36 31.33
N VAL A 26 -30.29 -36.04 32.15
CA VAL A 26 -29.23 -35.07 31.81
C VAL A 26 -28.39 -35.56 30.63
N ASP A 27 -27.97 -36.83 30.61
CA ASP A 27 -27.22 -37.44 29.51
C ASP A 27 -28.04 -37.44 28.20
N TYR A 28 -29.36 -37.63 28.30
CA TYR A 28 -30.28 -37.50 27.17
C TYR A 28 -30.36 -36.06 26.66
N LEU A 29 -30.56 -35.08 27.54
CA LEU A 29 -30.59 -33.67 27.17
C LEU A 29 -29.24 -33.18 26.62
N ASP A 30 -28.11 -33.74 27.08
CA ASP A 30 -26.78 -33.50 26.50
C ASP A 30 -26.60 -34.15 25.13
N GLY A 31 -27.28 -35.27 24.85
CA GLY A 31 -27.41 -35.82 23.51
C GLY A 31 -28.13 -34.88 22.54
N VAL A 32 -29.15 -34.16 23.03
CA VAL A 32 -29.91 -33.14 22.29
C VAL A 32 -29.10 -31.84 22.09
N SER A 33 -28.12 -31.54 22.94
CA SER A 33 -27.24 -30.36 22.80
C SER A 33 -26.32 -30.39 21.56
N LYS A 34 -26.22 -31.53 20.87
CA LYS A 34 -25.38 -31.73 19.68
C LYS A 34 -26.01 -31.26 18.35
N PHE A 35 -27.25 -30.75 18.39
CA PHE A 35 -27.87 -30.11 17.22
C PHE A 35 -27.35 -28.68 17.04
N GLY A 36 -26.97 -28.32 15.80
CA GLY A 36 -26.24 -27.09 15.50
C GLY A 36 -26.87 -25.79 16.01
N PHE A 37 -28.20 -25.69 16.07
CA PHE A 37 -28.91 -24.49 16.56
C PHE A 37 -28.94 -24.36 18.10
N LEU A 38 -28.60 -25.43 18.85
CA LEU A 38 -28.56 -25.44 20.32
C LEU A 38 -27.14 -25.26 20.89
N GLN A 39 -26.11 -25.29 20.01
CA GLN A 39 -24.71 -25.02 20.37
C GLN A 39 -24.34 -23.54 20.29
N ASP A 40 -25.09 -22.76 19.52
CA ASP A 40 -24.95 -21.32 19.53
C ASP A 40 -25.41 -20.78 20.88
N LYS A 41 -24.61 -19.87 21.46
CA LYS A 41 -24.98 -19.19 22.71
C LYS A 41 -26.34 -18.55 22.50
N LEU A 42 -27.34 -18.94 23.30
CA LEU A 42 -28.63 -18.25 23.32
C LEU A 42 -28.33 -16.76 23.56
N PRO A 43 -28.65 -15.86 22.60
CA PRO A 43 -28.17 -14.47 22.62
C PRO A 43 -28.54 -13.69 23.89
N LEU A 44 -29.50 -14.22 24.64
CA LEU A 44 -30.24 -13.51 25.68
C LEU A 44 -29.75 -13.81 27.10
N ILE A 45 -29.09 -14.97 27.30
CA ILE A 45 -28.66 -15.42 28.65
C ILE A 45 -27.14 -15.58 28.77
N ASN A 46 -26.42 -15.45 27.64
CA ASN A 46 -24.98 -15.74 27.53
C ASN A 46 -24.59 -17.08 28.20
N ARG A 47 -25.52 -18.04 28.14
CA ARG A 47 -25.41 -19.42 28.62
C ARG A 47 -26.02 -20.32 27.55
N SER A 48 -25.31 -21.38 27.21
CA SER A 48 -25.80 -22.43 26.31
C SER A 48 -26.75 -23.37 27.06
N VAL A 49 -27.55 -24.15 26.32
CA VAL A 49 -28.30 -25.28 26.91
C VAL A 49 -27.35 -26.24 27.64
N SER A 50 -26.09 -26.35 27.17
CA SER A 50 -25.01 -27.09 27.84
C SER A 50 -24.59 -26.50 29.20
N ASP A 51 -24.71 -25.18 29.43
CA ASP A 51 -24.41 -24.54 30.72
C ASP A 51 -25.53 -24.78 31.77
N LEU A 52 -26.79 -24.88 31.32
CA LEU A 52 -27.92 -25.28 32.16
C LEU A 52 -27.87 -26.78 32.49
N LEU A 53 -27.37 -27.60 31.58
CA LEU A 53 -27.16 -29.03 31.79
C LEU A 53 -25.92 -29.34 32.65
N HIS A 54 -24.86 -28.52 32.59
CA HIS A 54 -23.77 -28.56 33.56
C HIS A 54 -24.24 -28.28 34.99
N ALA A 55 -25.20 -27.37 35.19
CA ALA A 55 -25.81 -27.14 36.50
C ALA A 55 -26.60 -28.36 37.01
N ALA A 56 -27.20 -29.13 36.11
CA ALA A 56 -27.85 -30.41 36.42
C ALA A 56 -26.83 -31.54 36.73
N GLY A 57 -25.66 -31.53 36.09
CA GLY A 57 -24.52 -32.39 36.44
C GLY A 57 -23.92 -32.08 37.82
N GLU A 58 -23.77 -30.78 38.18
CA GLU A 58 -23.39 -30.36 39.54
C GLU A 58 -24.43 -30.78 40.59
N LEU A 59 -25.71 -30.80 40.20
CA LEU A 59 -26.81 -31.32 41.02
C LEU A 59 -26.57 -32.81 41.29
N GLY A 60 -26.24 -33.62 40.27
CA GLY A 60 -25.87 -35.03 40.44
C GLY A 60 -24.65 -35.27 41.36
N GLU A 61 -23.61 -34.43 41.25
CA GLU A 61 -22.41 -34.53 42.10
C GLU A 61 -22.64 -34.12 43.56
N LYS A 62 -23.39 -33.04 43.82
CA LYS A 62 -23.72 -32.58 45.19
C LYS A 62 -24.77 -33.45 45.89
N VAL A 63 -25.54 -34.20 45.10
CA VAL A 63 -26.61 -35.10 45.57
C VAL A 63 -26.06 -36.48 45.96
N ALA A 64 -24.89 -36.91 45.46
CA ALA A 64 -24.23 -38.13 45.95
C ALA A 64 -23.84 -38.10 47.46
N ASP A 65 -23.79 -36.91 48.08
CA ASP A 65 -23.41 -36.71 49.49
C ASP A 65 -24.57 -36.88 50.51
N PHE A 66 -25.82 -37.08 50.08
CA PHE A 66 -26.94 -37.25 51.02
C PHE A 66 -27.21 -38.72 51.35
N GLN A 67 -27.09 -39.08 52.64
CA GLN A 67 -27.42 -40.42 53.17
C GLN A 67 -28.75 -40.47 53.96
N GLU A 68 -29.63 -39.46 53.86
CA GLU A 68 -30.91 -39.43 54.61
C GLU A 68 -32.16 -39.35 53.73
N VAL A 69 -33.27 -39.90 54.25
CA VAL A 69 -34.60 -39.98 53.62
C VAL A 69 -35.09 -38.60 53.16
N LEU A 70 -35.38 -38.47 51.87
CA LEU A 70 -35.86 -37.25 51.23
C LEU A 70 -37.38 -37.07 51.39
N THR A 71 -37.83 -35.82 51.54
CA THR A 71 -39.23 -35.44 51.33
C THR A 71 -39.33 -34.60 50.05
N VAL A 72 -40.50 -34.57 49.40
CA VAL A 72 -40.77 -33.76 48.19
C VAL A 72 -40.37 -32.28 48.38
N GLN A 73 -40.56 -31.74 49.59
CA GLN A 73 -40.16 -30.38 49.92
C GLN A 73 -38.64 -30.17 49.89
N LYS A 74 -37.85 -31.13 50.40
CA LYS A 74 -36.38 -31.06 50.35
C LYS A 74 -35.87 -31.15 48.92
N LEU A 75 -36.50 -31.96 48.07
CA LEU A 75 -36.16 -32.04 46.64
C LEU A 75 -36.37 -30.70 45.94
N LYS A 76 -37.50 -30.04 46.19
CA LYS A 76 -37.80 -28.71 45.67
C LYS A 76 -36.76 -27.67 46.10
N ASP A 77 -36.44 -27.62 47.39
CA ASP A 77 -35.48 -26.64 47.93
C ASP A 77 -34.07 -26.82 47.31
N GLU A 78 -33.67 -28.07 47.03
CA GLU A 78 -32.37 -28.37 46.43
C GLU A 78 -32.32 -28.02 44.93
N ILE A 79 -33.39 -28.30 44.17
CA ILE A 79 -33.51 -27.92 42.76
C ILE A 79 -33.46 -26.40 42.60
N VAL A 80 -34.22 -25.66 43.42
CA VAL A 80 -34.21 -24.19 43.48
C VAL A 80 -32.79 -23.67 43.72
N ARG A 81 -32.06 -24.29 44.66
CA ARG A 81 -30.69 -23.89 45.01
C ARG A 81 -29.69 -24.20 43.90
N ALA A 82 -29.77 -25.38 43.31
CA ALA A 82 -28.79 -25.85 42.33
C ALA A 82 -28.96 -25.19 40.96
N LEU A 83 -30.19 -24.93 40.53
CA LEU A 83 -30.48 -24.25 39.26
C LEU A 83 -30.63 -22.72 39.41
N ALA A 84 -30.50 -22.19 40.63
CA ALA A 84 -30.68 -20.78 40.96
C ALA A 84 -32.03 -20.20 40.47
N LEU A 85 -33.08 -21.01 40.53
CA LEU A 85 -34.44 -20.64 40.12
C LEU A 85 -35.22 -20.01 41.28
N ASP A 86 -36.30 -19.30 40.97
CA ASP A 86 -37.23 -18.79 41.97
C ASP A 86 -38.05 -19.97 42.55
N PRO A 87 -38.27 -20.07 43.88
CA PRO A 87 -39.14 -21.12 44.45
C PRO A 87 -40.56 -21.19 43.87
N ALA A 88 -41.06 -20.09 43.28
CA ALA A 88 -42.35 -20.05 42.60
C ALA A 88 -42.34 -20.73 41.21
N ASP A 89 -41.17 -20.84 40.60
CA ASP A 89 -40.96 -21.34 39.24
C ASP A 89 -40.62 -22.85 39.19
N VAL A 90 -40.49 -23.47 40.36
CA VAL A 90 -40.21 -24.90 40.53
C VAL A 90 -41.39 -25.57 41.24
N ASP A 91 -42.08 -26.47 40.56
CA ASP A 91 -43.12 -27.30 41.15
C ASP A 91 -42.65 -28.75 41.27
N VAL A 92 -42.75 -29.33 42.47
CA VAL A 92 -42.37 -30.72 42.74
C VAL A 92 -43.49 -31.35 43.53
N MET A 93 -44.07 -32.42 42.97
CA MET A 93 -45.19 -33.13 43.61
C MET A 93 -45.14 -34.62 43.28
N ILE A 94 -45.86 -35.42 44.07
CA ILE A 94 -46.23 -36.78 43.64
C ILE A 94 -47.29 -36.59 42.54
N ASP A 95 -47.09 -37.26 41.41
CA ASP A 95 -48.00 -37.12 40.26
C ASP A 95 -49.44 -37.49 40.70
N PRO A 96 -50.42 -36.57 40.52
CA PRO A 96 -51.82 -36.84 40.84
C PRO A 96 -52.42 -38.02 40.05
N ALA A 97 -51.94 -38.27 38.84
CA ALA A 97 -52.37 -39.36 37.96
C ALA A 97 -51.68 -40.69 38.30
N ASP A 98 -50.46 -40.64 38.85
CA ASP A 98 -49.67 -41.80 39.24
C ASP A 98 -48.96 -41.58 40.58
N LYS A 99 -49.53 -42.16 41.63
CA LYS A 99 -49.03 -42.01 43.00
C LYS A 99 -47.63 -42.59 43.24
N LYS A 100 -47.04 -43.25 42.24
CA LYS A 100 -45.68 -43.81 42.26
C LYS A 100 -44.74 -43.07 41.31
N ALA A 101 -45.15 -41.95 40.74
CA ALA A 101 -44.27 -41.05 40.01
C ALA A 101 -44.06 -39.73 40.76
N ILE A 102 -42.86 -39.17 40.65
CA ILE A 102 -42.56 -37.80 41.09
C ILE A 102 -42.58 -36.91 39.85
N SER A 103 -43.35 -35.82 39.88
CA SER A 103 -43.41 -34.79 38.85
C SER A 103 -42.57 -33.58 39.27
N VAL A 104 -41.79 -33.06 38.33
CA VAL A 104 -40.98 -31.85 38.47
C VAL A 104 -41.21 -30.94 37.27
N ASN A 105 -41.84 -29.79 37.50
CA ASN A 105 -42.08 -28.77 36.48
C ASN A 105 -41.19 -27.54 36.74
N LEU A 106 -40.33 -27.22 35.78
CA LEU A 106 -39.40 -26.10 35.82
C LEU A 106 -39.80 -25.06 34.79
N LYS A 107 -40.24 -23.89 35.27
CA LYS A 107 -40.58 -22.74 34.44
C LYS A 107 -39.43 -21.76 34.42
N PHE A 108 -38.77 -21.60 33.29
CA PHE A 108 -37.70 -20.62 33.18
C PHE A 108 -38.32 -19.24 32.92
N LYS A 109 -37.82 -18.21 33.64
CA LYS A 109 -38.26 -16.83 33.41
C LYS A 109 -38.01 -16.45 31.94
N PRO A 110 -38.95 -15.72 31.30
CA PRO A 110 -38.73 -15.20 29.96
C PRO A 110 -37.46 -14.39 29.90
N VAL A 111 -36.67 -14.60 28.86
CA VAL A 111 -35.47 -13.80 28.62
C VAL A 111 -35.80 -12.76 27.56
N GLU A 112 -35.84 -11.50 27.97
CA GLU A 112 -36.25 -10.37 27.12
C GLU A 112 -35.05 -9.76 26.38
N PHE A 113 -35.31 -9.30 25.15
CA PHE A 113 -34.38 -8.65 24.25
C PHE A 113 -35.02 -7.41 23.65
N HIS A 114 -34.32 -6.29 23.76
CA HIS A 114 -34.74 -5.02 23.19
C HIS A 114 -33.55 -4.34 22.53
N GLU A 115 -33.51 -4.33 21.21
CA GLU A 115 -32.44 -3.69 20.43
C GLU A 115 -32.99 -2.81 19.32
N ASN A 116 -32.25 -1.75 19.03
CA ASN A 116 -32.49 -0.90 17.86
C ASN A 116 -31.47 -1.25 16.79
N VAL A 117 -31.92 -1.87 15.71
CA VAL A 117 -31.08 -2.28 14.58
C VAL A 117 -31.09 -1.17 13.53
N ASN A 118 -29.90 -0.69 13.16
CA ASN A 118 -29.76 0.20 12.01
C ASN A 118 -29.90 -0.62 10.73
N LEU A 119 -30.80 -0.20 9.87
CA LEU A 119 -31.09 -0.84 8.61
C LEU A 119 -30.33 -0.12 7.49
N ASN A 120 -29.43 -0.86 6.84
CA ASN A 120 -28.82 -0.45 5.58
C ASN A 120 -29.50 -1.23 4.46
N PHE A 121 -30.31 -0.55 3.65
CA PHE A 121 -31.05 -1.18 2.55
C PHE A 121 -30.15 -1.30 1.30
N ASP A 122 -29.79 -2.54 0.93
CA ASP A 122 -29.17 -2.83 -0.37
C ASP A 122 -30.13 -3.64 -1.24
N LEU A 123 -30.61 -3.01 -2.32
CA LEU A 123 -31.57 -3.59 -3.26
C LEU A 123 -31.02 -4.82 -3.99
N ALA A 124 -29.71 -4.88 -4.25
CA ALA A 124 -29.08 -6.01 -4.94
C ALA A 124 -29.17 -7.30 -4.11
N SER A 125 -28.91 -7.17 -2.80
CA SER A 125 -28.98 -8.30 -1.86
C SER A 125 -30.38 -8.90 -1.71
N LEU A 126 -31.42 -8.06 -1.85
CA LEU A 126 -32.83 -8.47 -1.78
C LEU A 126 -33.29 -9.15 -3.08
N LEU A 127 -32.85 -8.66 -4.24
CA LEU A 127 -33.20 -9.24 -5.54
C LEU A 127 -32.55 -10.62 -5.76
N ASP A 128 -31.33 -10.82 -5.30
CA ASP A 128 -30.63 -12.11 -5.35
C ASP A 128 -31.29 -13.18 -4.46
N GLN A 129 -31.88 -12.77 -3.33
CA GLN A 129 -32.57 -13.67 -2.39
C GLN A 129 -34.04 -13.94 -2.78
N ALA A 130 -34.67 -13.05 -3.55
CA ALA A 130 -36.10 -13.14 -3.90
C ALA A 130 -36.45 -14.18 -4.98
N GLY A 131 -35.46 -14.89 -5.55
CA GLY A 131 -35.71 -16.11 -6.33
C GLY A 131 -36.53 -15.96 -7.63
N GLY A 132 -36.67 -14.74 -8.17
CA GLY A 132 -37.40 -14.45 -9.42
C GLY A 132 -38.93 -14.52 -9.27
N GLY A 133 -39.61 -13.38 -9.39
CA GLY A 133 -41.07 -13.29 -9.28
C GLY A 133 -41.59 -11.85 -9.32
N ALA A 134 -42.87 -11.66 -8.97
CA ALA A 134 -43.59 -10.38 -9.01
C ALA A 134 -42.93 -9.22 -8.22
N LEU A 135 -42.07 -9.54 -7.24
CA LEU A 135 -41.26 -8.55 -6.52
C LEU A 135 -40.16 -7.95 -7.40
N VAL A 136 -39.53 -8.76 -8.26
CA VAL A 136 -38.57 -8.29 -9.26
C VAL A 136 -39.27 -7.41 -10.29
N ASP A 137 -40.44 -7.81 -10.77
CA ASP A 137 -41.24 -7.00 -11.71
C ASP A 137 -41.71 -5.67 -11.09
N ALA A 138 -42.10 -5.67 -9.81
CA ALA A 138 -42.50 -4.47 -9.09
C ALA A 138 -41.34 -3.49 -8.81
N LEU A 139 -40.11 -4.01 -8.71
CA LEU A 139 -38.90 -3.23 -8.41
C LEU A 139 -37.99 -3.03 -9.64
N ALA A 140 -38.34 -3.57 -10.81
CA ALA A 140 -37.54 -3.53 -12.03
C ALA A 140 -37.15 -2.11 -12.49
N ASN A 141 -37.92 -1.10 -12.09
CA ASN A 141 -37.71 0.31 -12.44
C ASN A 141 -37.00 1.13 -11.34
N VAL A 142 -36.69 0.52 -10.19
CA VAL A 142 -36.01 1.16 -9.07
C VAL A 142 -34.52 0.90 -9.20
N ALA A 143 -33.73 1.94 -9.50
CA ALA A 143 -32.30 1.81 -9.75
C ALA A 143 -31.49 1.72 -8.44
N ASN A 144 -31.94 2.43 -7.39
CA ASN A 144 -31.29 2.41 -6.08
C ASN A 144 -32.23 2.99 -5.00
N ILE A 145 -32.08 2.53 -3.77
CA ILE A 145 -32.72 3.09 -2.57
C ILE A 145 -31.59 3.44 -1.61
N SER A 146 -31.52 4.70 -1.17
CA SER A 146 -30.51 5.16 -0.22
C SER A 146 -31.15 5.82 0.99
N GLY A 147 -30.76 5.37 2.18
CA GLY A 147 -31.02 6.04 3.45
C GLY A 147 -30.99 5.07 4.63
N ASP A 148 -30.90 5.63 5.84
CA ASP A 148 -30.75 4.88 7.08
C ASP A 148 -32.08 4.87 7.86
N GLY A 149 -32.45 3.70 8.35
CA GLY A 149 -33.64 3.51 9.19
C GLY A 149 -33.31 2.80 10.49
N GLN A 150 -34.09 3.01 11.54
CA GLN A 150 -34.00 2.22 12.77
C GLN A 150 -35.20 1.28 12.87
N LEU A 151 -34.92 0.00 13.12
CA LEU A 151 -35.91 -1.01 13.47
C LEU A 151 -35.79 -1.32 14.95
N LYS A 152 -36.93 -1.40 15.64
CA LYS A 152 -36.99 -1.88 17.02
C LYS A 152 -37.32 -3.36 17.00
N VAL A 153 -36.44 -4.16 17.59
CA VAL A 153 -36.62 -5.60 17.76
C VAL A 153 -36.89 -5.87 19.23
N ASP A 154 -38.10 -6.34 19.52
CA ASP A 154 -38.51 -6.84 20.83
C ASP A 154 -38.68 -8.35 20.72
N ALA A 155 -37.94 -9.13 21.51
CA ALA A 155 -38.08 -10.58 21.51
C ALA A 155 -38.00 -11.15 22.92
N ASP A 156 -38.70 -12.23 23.18
CA ASP A 156 -38.57 -13.01 24.40
C ASP A 156 -38.56 -14.50 24.11
N ALA A 157 -37.78 -15.23 24.89
CA ALA A 157 -37.72 -16.69 24.83
C ALA A 157 -38.19 -17.29 26.15
N THR A 158 -39.09 -18.26 26.08
CA THR A 158 -39.59 -19.00 27.23
C THR A 158 -39.32 -20.49 27.08
N PHE A 159 -39.01 -21.15 28.20
CA PHE A 159 -38.77 -22.58 28.24
C PHE A 159 -39.46 -23.19 29.45
N ASN A 160 -40.23 -24.25 29.21
CA ASN A 160 -40.91 -25.04 30.23
C ASN A 160 -40.41 -26.48 30.13
N LEU A 161 -39.72 -26.96 31.16
CA LEU A 161 -39.24 -28.33 31.25
C LEU A 161 -40.03 -29.08 32.31
N HIS A 162 -40.87 -30.02 31.89
CA HIS A 162 -41.65 -30.85 32.80
C HIS A 162 -41.24 -32.32 32.63
N PHE A 163 -40.68 -32.88 33.69
CA PHE A 163 -40.19 -34.24 33.70
C PHE A 163 -40.66 -34.99 34.95
N GLY A 164 -40.60 -36.31 34.89
CA GLY A 164 -40.94 -37.16 36.02
C GLY A 164 -40.04 -38.38 36.14
N ILE A 165 -40.15 -39.02 37.30
CA ILE A 165 -39.46 -40.26 37.61
C ILE A 165 -40.50 -41.26 38.07
N ASP A 166 -40.70 -42.32 37.28
CA ASP A 166 -41.56 -43.45 37.63
C ASP A 166 -40.79 -44.43 38.52
N THR A 167 -41.38 -44.82 39.65
CA THR A 167 -40.81 -45.77 40.61
C THR A 167 -41.55 -47.11 40.70
N ASN A 168 -42.43 -47.40 39.74
CA ASN A 168 -43.20 -48.64 39.69
C ASN A 168 -42.35 -49.92 39.54
N GLY A 169 -41.11 -49.82 39.01
CA GLY A 169 -40.21 -50.93 38.75
C GLY A 169 -39.10 -51.15 39.80
N THR A 170 -38.21 -52.11 39.55
CA THR A 170 -37.02 -52.36 40.40
C THR A 170 -35.94 -51.28 40.27
N LEU A 171 -36.04 -50.43 39.24
CA LEU A 171 -35.21 -49.26 39.01
C LEU A 171 -36.13 -48.11 38.58
N PRO A 172 -35.90 -46.87 39.05
CA PRO A 172 -36.64 -45.70 38.59
C PRO A 172 -36.37 -45.40 37.12
N VAL A 173 -37.43 -45.00 36.41
CA VAL A 173 -37.40 -44.69 34.98
C VAL A 173 -37.73 -43.20 34.79
N PRO A 174 -36.83 -42.38 34.24
CA PRO A 174 -37.13 -41.00 33.92
C PRO A 174 -38.01 -40.90 32.66
N PHE A 175 -38.88 -39.89 32.63
CA PHE A 175 -39.71 -39.57 31.48
C PHE A 175 -39.93 -38.04 31.38
N LEU A 176 -40.31 -37.55 30.20
CA LEU A 176 -40.75 -36.18 29.96
C LEU A 176 -42.27 -36.13 29.84
N TYR A 177 -42.89 -35.06 30.32
CA TYR A 177 -44.30 -34.80 30.04
C TYR A 177 -44.46 -34.09 28.70
N ASP A 178 -45.60 -34.33 28.05
CA ASP A 178 -45.95 -33.76 26.75
C ASP A 178 -46.30 -32.26 26.77
N ASP A 179 -46.31 -31.62 27.95
CA ASP A 179 -46.41 -30.16 28.14
C ASP A 179 -45.03 -29.46 28.21
N THR A 180 -43.95 -30.20 27.97
CA THR A 180 -42.60 -29.62 27.78
C THR A 180 -42.57 -28.83 26.48
N SER A 181 -42.16 -27.55 26.55
CA SER A 181 -42.20 -26.64 25.40
C SER A 181 -41.16 -25.53 25.48
N ALA A 182 -40.65 -25.11 24.33
CA ALA A 182 -39.89 -23.88 24.14
C ALA A 182 -40.67 -22.95 23.19
N SER A 183 -40.74 -21.66 23.49
CA SER A 183 -41.27 -20.68 22.55
C SER A 183 -40.41 -19.44 22.46
N VAL A 184 -40.38 -18.85 21.27
CA VAL A 184 -39.72 -17.58 20.98
C VAL A 184 -40.77 -16.64 20.40
N ASN A 185 -40.97 -15.54 21.09
CA ASN A 185 -41.82 -14.45 20.66
C ASN A 185 -40.91 -13.35 20.09
N ALA A 186 -41.26 -12.81 18.92
CA ALA A 186 -40.52 -11.72 18.30
C ALA A 186 -41.47 -10.72 17.65
N GLN A 187 -41.23 -9.44 17.89
CA GLN A 187 -41.89 -8.33 17.24
C GLN A 187 -40.85 -7.38 16.66
N ILE A 188 -41.02 -7.04 15.39
CA ILE A 188 -40.25 -5.98 14.74
C ILE A 188 -41.21 -4.86 14.46
N SER A 189 -40.83 -3.65 14.85
CA SER A 189 -41.60 -2.44 14.57
C SER A 189 -40.69 -1.31 14.17
N THR A 190 -41.26 -0.29 13.54
CA THR A 190 -40.52 0.91 13.15
C THR A 190 -40.85 2.05 14.13
N PRO A 191 -39.96 2.38 15.10
CA PRO A 191 -40.24 3.40 16.13
C PRO A 191 -40.31 4.82 15.56
N THR A 192 -39.57 5.09 14.48
CA THR A 192 -39.61 6.33 13.70
C THR A 192 -39.88 5.99 12.24
N PRO A 193 -40.79 6.69 11.55
CA PRO A 193 -41.09 6.35 10.17
C PRO A 193 -39.84 6.39 9.29
N LEU A 194 -39.75 5.41 8.38
CA LEU A 194 -38.63 5.27 7.47
C LEU A 194 -38.75 6.29 6.35
N ASP A 195 -37.80 7.22 6.29
CA ASP A 195 -37.72 8.24 5.24
C ASP A 195 -36.47 7.99 4.39
N PHE A 196 -36.67 7.67 3.11
CA PHE A 196 -35.60 7.34 2.17
C PHE A 196 -35.74 8.12 0.86
N THR A 197 -34.68 8.17 0.07
CA THR A 197 -34.75 8.59 -1.33
C THR A 197 -34.60 7.36 -2.21
N ALA A 198 -35.56 7.13 -3.10
CA ALA A 198 -35.56 6.06 -4.07
C ALA A 198 -35.45 6.67 -5.48
N ASN A 199 -34.42 6.26 -6.21
CA ASN A 199 -34.22 6.68 -7.59
C ASN A 199 -34.97 5.71 -8.50
N VAL A 200 -36.02 6.19 -9.17
CA VAL A 200 -36.85 5.42 -10.09
C VAL A 200 -36.74 6.05 -11.47
N LEU A 201 -35.90 5.47 -12.34
CA LEU A 201 -35.61 6.00 -13.69
C LEU A 201 -35.14 7.47 -13.67
N VAL A 202 -35.97 8.40 -14.17
CA VAL A 202 -35.72 9.87 -14.18
C VAL A 202 -36.20 10.57 -12.90
N LEU A 203 -36.88 9.86 -12.00
CA LEU A 203 -37.57 10.41 -10.84
C LEU A 203 -36.78 10.14 -9.55
N SER A 204 -36.42 11.19 -8.82
CA SER A 204 -35.97 11.08 -7.43
C SER A 204 -37.19 11.09 -6.51
N ALA A 205 -37.81 9.92 -6.30
CA ALA A 205 -38.98 9.77 -5.45
C ALA A 205 -38.57 9.69 -3.98
N LYS A 206 -39.28 10.41 -3.12
CA LYS A 206 -39.07 10.32 -1.67
C LYS A 206 -39.99 9.23 -1.11
N ILE A 207 -39.45 8.29 -0.37
CA ILE A 207 -40.23 7.44 0.52
C ILE A 207 -40.40 8.22 1.81
N ALA A 208 -41.65 8.49 2.19
CA ALA A 208 -41.95 9.24 3.40
C ALA A 208 -42.96 8.49 4.25
N GLY A 209 -42.59 8.19 5.49
CA GLY A 209 -43.47 7.48 6.41
C GLY A 209 -43.47 5.95 6.23
N GLY A 210 -42.37 5.36 5.77
CA GLY A 210 -42.28 3.91 5.57
C GLY A 210 -42.32 3.12 6.88
N THR A 211 -42.85 1.91 6.83
CA THR A 211 -42.98 1.02 8.00
C THR A 211 -42.65 -0.42 7.64
N VAL A 212 -42.00 -1.11 8.57
CA VAL A 212 -41.72 -2.55 8.58
C VAL A 212 -42.30 -3.14 9.87
N GLY A 213 -42.95 -4.29 9.74
CA GLY A 213 -43.57 -5.02 10.85
C GLY A 213 -43.30 -6.52 10.78
N LEU A 214 -43.04 -7.13 11.94
CA LEU A 214 -43.13 -8.57 12.19
C LEU A 214 -44.01 -8.76 13.42
N HIS A 215 -45.09 -9.53 13.29
CA HIS A 215 -46.11 -9.64 14.33
C HIS A 215 -46.89 -10.96 14.22
N LYS A 216 -47.82 -11.22 15.13
CA LYS A 216 -48.69 -12.41 15.12
C LYS A 216 -49.62 -12.42 13.90
N GLU A 217 -49.96 -13.60 13.39
CA GLU A 217 -50.98 -13.72 12.34
C GLU A 217 -52.31 -13.08 12.79
N GLY A 218 -52.84 -12.18 11.96
CA GLY A 218 -54.13 -11.52 12.19
C GLY A 218 -54.17 -10.45 13.29
N ASP A 219 -53.10 -10.25 14.07
CA ASP A 219 -53.04 -9.21 15.12
C ASP A 219 -51.64 -8.54 15.20
N PRO A 220 -51.47 -7.32 14.67
CA PRO A 220 -50.19 -6.62 14.65
C PRO A 220 -49.71 -6.11 16.03
N ALA A 221 -50.59 -6.11 17.03
CA ALA A 221 -50.21 -5.69 18.38
C ALA A 221 -49.45 -6.77 19.16
N LEU A 222 -49.51 -8.03 18.70
CA LEU A 222 -48.90 -9.17 19.36
C LEU A 222 -47.64 -9.65 18.62
N PRO A 223 -46.65 -10.21 19.33
CA PRO A 223 -45.43 -10.74 18.71
C PRO A 223 -45.71 -12.01 17.90
N ALA A 224 -44.96 -12.21 16.82
CA ALA A 224 -44.89 -13.47 16.12
C ALA A 224 -44.32 -14.55 17.07
N THR A 225 -44.90 -15.75 17.06
CA THR A 225 -44.56 -16.82 18.00
C THR A 225 -44.09 -18.07 17.27
N PHE A 226 -42.85 -18.48 17.51
CA PHE A 226 -42.37 -19.81 17.18
C PHE A 226 -42.45 -20.70 18.42
N THR A 227 -43.13 -21.84 18.33
CA THR A 227 -43.23 -22.81 19.42
C THR A 227 -42.70 -24.16 18.98
N LEU A 228 -41.81 -24.74 19.78
CA LEU A 228 -41.42 -26.14 19.71
C LEU A 228 -41.93 -26.83 20.99
N ALA A 229 -42.93 -27.70 20.84
CA ALA A 229 -43.50 -28.45 21.95
C ALA A 229 -43.38 -29.95 21.71
N MET A 230 -43.42 -30.74 22.78
CA MET A 230 -43.66 -32.17 22.68
C MET A 230 -45.02 -32.41 21.98
N ALA A 231 -45.08 -33.42 21.11
CA ALA A 231 -46.36 -33.85 20.57
C ALA A 231 -47.24 -34.40 21.70
N PRO A 232 -48.56 -34.17 21.71
CA PRO A 232 -49.42 -34.73 22.75
C PRO A 232 -49.42 -36.26 22.71
N ASP A 233 -49.12 -36.92 23.84
CA ASP A 233 -49.30 -38.37 23.98
C ASP A 233 -50.64 -38.65 24.68
N ASN A 234 -51.62 -39.11 23.90
CA ASN A 234 -52.96 -39.38 24.41
C ASN A 234 -53.06 -40.68 25.22
N THR A 235 -51.98 -41.44 25.37
CA THR A 235 -51.95 -42.73 26.06
C THR A 235 -51.64 -42.55 27.53
N ASP A 236 -50.54 -41.86 27.83
CA ASP A 236 -50.05 -41.67 29.20
C ASP A 236 -49.48 -40.26 29.46
N HIS A 237 -49.48 -39.36 28.47
CA HIS A 237 -48.88 -38.02 28.55
C HIS A 237 -47.38 -38.02 28.91
N ARG A 238 -46.68 -39.12 28.63
CA ARG A 238 -45.28 -39.33 29.02
C ARG A 238 -44.45 -39.83 27.84
N TYR A 239 -43.23 -39.34 27.75
CA TYR A 239 -42.22 -39.82 26.83
C TYR A 239 -41.03 -40.36 27.60
N THR A 240 -40.87 -41.68 27.60
CA THR A 240 -39.68 -42.34 28.15
C THR A 240 -38.47 -42.17 27.23
N LEU A 241 -37.27 -42.41 27.77
CA LEU A 241 -36.03 -42.32 26.98
C LEU A 241 -36.03 -43.21 25.74
N ASP A 242 -36.65 -44.40 25.83
CA ASP A 242 -36.73 -45.38 24.75
C ASP A 242 -37.72 -44.97 23.65
N GLU A 243 -38.73 -44.16 23.98
CA GLU A 243 -39.68 -43.56 23.03
C GLU A 243 -39.11 -42.32 22.33
N LEU A 244 -38.28 -41.57 23.04
CA LEU A 244 -37.56 -40.42 22.51
C LEU A 244 -36.40 -40.83 21.59
N ILE A 245 -35.68 -41.90 21.95
CA ILE A 245 -34.56 -42.46 21.18
C ILE A 245 -34.77 -43.96 20.96
N PRO A 246 -35.43 -44.36 19.87
CA PRO A 246 -35.55 -45.76 19.51
C PRO A 246 -34.18 -46.41 19.27
N PRO A 247 -34.07 -47.76 19.35
CA PRO A 247 -32.83 -48.49 19.06
C PRO A 247 -32.30 -48.15 17.65
N GLY A 248 -31.29 -47.27 17.57
CA GLY A 248 -30.85 -46.65 16.31
C GLY A 248 -30.32 -45.22 16.46
N GLY A 249 -30.60 -44.56 17.59
CA GLY A 249 -29.86 -43.38 18.06
C GLY A 249 -30.28 -42.02 17.48
N ALA A 250 -31.42 -41.93 16.78
CA ALA A 250 -31.96 -40.66 16.29
C ALA A 250 -33.30 -40.35 16.97
N LEU A 251 -33.50 -39.07 17.33
CA LEU A 251 -34.78 -38.57 17.82
C LEU A 251 -35.86 -38.76 16.75
N SER A 252 -37.05 -39.19 17.14
CA SER A 252 -38.18 -39.22 16.21
C SER A 252 -38.74 -37.81 16.04
N PRO A 253 -38.74 -37.23 14.82
CA PRO A 253 -39.31 -35.90 14.58
C PRO A 253 -40.83 -35.85 14.80
N THR A 254 -41.50 -37.01 14.92
CA THR A 254 -42.93 -37.09 15.25
C THR A 254 -43.26 -36.79 16.71
N ASN A 255 -42.26 -36.80 17.59
CA ASN A 255 -42.46 -36.56 19.03
C ASN A 255 -42.44 -35.06 19.37
N PHE A 256 -42.23 -34.20 18.37
CA PHE A 256 -42.18 -32.75 18.53
C PHE A 256 -43.08 -32.10 17.50
N ASN A 257 -43.82 -31.09 17.94
CA ASN A 257 -44.59 -30.19 17.08
C ASN A 257 -43.89 -28.84 17.05
N ALA A 258 -43.49 -28.41 15.85
CA ALA A 258 -43.05 -27.04 15.59
C ALA A 258 -44.20 -26.26 14.94
N SER A 259 -44.53 -25.09 15.47
CA SER A 259 -45.51 -24.18 14.90
C SER A 259 -44.95 -22.77 14.84
N LEU A 260 -45.21 -22.07 13.74
CA LEU A 260 -44.89 -20.67 13.57
C LEU A 260 -46.18 -19.90 13.31
N ASP A 261 -46.54 -19.00 14.22
CA ASP A 261 -47.67 -18.09 14.11
C ASP A 261 -47.11 -16.68 13.97
N GLY A 262 -47.03 -16.19 12.74
CA GLY A 262 -46.57 -14.85 12.49
C GLY A 262 -46.80 -14.39 11.07
N ALA A 263 -46.76 -13.07 10.91
CA ALA A 263 -46.95 -12.32 9.68
C ALA A 263 -45.90 -11.22 9.59
N GLY A 264 -45.51 -10.89 8.36
CA GLY A 264 -44.61 -9.78 8.04
C GLY A 264 -45.28 -8.75 7.14
N GLU A 265 -44.97 -7.47 7.35
CA GLU A 265 -45.45 -6.38 6.51
C GLU A 265 -44.37 -5.34 6.20
N LEU A 266 -44.41 -4.84 4.96
CA LEU A 266 -43.59 -3.73 4.48
C LEU A 266 -44.51 -2.76 3.74
N ASN A 267 -44.48 -1.49 4.14
CA ASN A 267 -45.24 -0.43 3.50
C ASN A 267 -44.33 0.77 3.25
N LEU A 268 -44.11 1.11 1.99
CA LEU A 268 -43.23 2.18 1.55
C LEU A 268 -44.02 3.19 0.70
N PRO A 269 -44.51 4.30 1.29
CA PRO A 269 -45.25 5.33 0.56
C PRO A 269 -44.30 6.21 -0.26
N PHE A 270 -44.53 6.29 -1.57
CA PHE A 270 -43.73 7.11 -2.49
C PHE A 270 -44.37 8.49 -2.71
N GLN A 271 -43.51 9.51 -2.80
CA GLN A 271 -43.88 10.89 -3.12
C GLN A 271 -43.04 11.44 -4.26
N PHE A 272 -43.69 12.01 -5.26
CA PHE A 272 -43.04 12.70 -6.37
C PHE A 272 -43.98 13.76 -7.02
N PRO A 273 -43.56 15.04 -7.16
CA PRO A 273 -42.41 15.66 -6.49
C PRO A 273 -42.58 15.64 -4.95
N VAL A 274 -41.57 16.05 -4.20
CA VAL A 274 -41.59 16.03 -2.72
C VAL A 274 -42.88 16.67 -2.17
N GLY A 275 -43.64 15.91 -1.37
CA GLY A 275 -44.93 16.34 -0.83
C GLY A 275 -46.17 15.90 -1.61
N THR A 276 -46.02 15.31 -2.80
CA THR A 276 -47.13 14.78 -3.62
C THR A 276 -47.10 13.25 -3.64
N PRO A 277 -48.06 12.54 -3.01
CA PRO A 277 -48.09 11.07 -3.01
C PRO A 277 -48.34 10.48 -4.40
N ILE A 278 -47.62 9.41 -4.74
CA ILE A 278 -47.72 8.71 -6.05
C ILE A 278 -48.08 7.22 -5.92
N GLY A 279 -48.51 6.81 -4.73
CA GLY A 279 -48.79 5.41 -4.38
C GLY A 279 -47.79 4.87 -3.36
N ALA A 280 -47.99 3.63 -2.93
CA ALA A 280 -47.11 2.93 -2.01
C ALA A 280 -46.74 1.56 -2.57
N LEU A 281 -45.55 1.08 -2.21
CA LEU A 281 -45.21 -0.34 -2.34
C LEU A 281 -45.61 -1.04 -1.04
N ARG A 282 -46.60 -1.94 -1.12
CA ARG A 282 -47.08 -2.73 0.02
C ARG A 282 -46.84 -4.21 -0.22
N ILE A 283 -46.00 -4.80 0.61
CA ILE A 283 -45.69 -6.23 0.60
C ILE A 283 -46.14 -6.80 1.94
N ARG A 284 -46.88 -7.90 1.90
CA ARG A 284 -47.26 -8.66 3.09
C ARG A 284 -46.87 -10.11 2.93
N VAL A 285 -46.47 -10.71 4.03
CA VAL A 285 -46.38 -12.15 4.24
C VAL A 285 -47.44 -12.48 5.29
N PRO A 286 -48.67 -12.85 4.88
CA PRO A 286 -49.76 -13.05 5.82
C PRO A 286 -49.51 -14.19 6.80
N GLU A 287 -48.75 -15.20 6.36
CA GLU A 287 -48.50 -16.46 7.05
C GLU A 287 -47.02 -16.83 6.82
N LEU A 288 -46.18 -16.67 7.85
CA LEU A 288 -44.73 -16.92 7.75
C LEU A 288 -44.38 -18.41 7.58
N ASP A 289 -45.21 -19.30 8.10
CA ASP A 289 -45.05 -20.75 7.95
C ASP A 289 -45.05 -21.16 6.47
N LYS A 290 -45.94 -20.58 5.65
CA LYS A 290 -45.99 -20.76 4.19
C LYS A 290 -44.72 -20.26 3.51
N LEU A 291 -44.14 -19.15 3.99
CA LEU A 291 -42.88 -18.63 3.45
C LEU A 291 -41.74 -19.63 3.68
N PHE A 292 -41.61 -20.16 4.90
CA PHE A 292 -40.56 -21.14 5.22
C PHE A 292 -40.82 -22.53 4.63
N ALA A 293 -42.08 -22.86 4.30
CA ALA A 293 -42.44 -24.05 3.55
C ALA A 293 -42.14 -23.94 2.05
N GLY A 294 -41.85 -22.73 1.54
CA GLY A 294 -41.56 -22.47 0.13
C GLY A 294 -42.80 -22.39 -0.75
N ASP A 295 -43.94 -21.97 -0.22
CA ASP A 295 -45.17 -21.81 -1.00
C ASP A 295 -45.11 -20.61 -1.95
N ASP A 296 -45.48 -20.83 -3.22
CA ASP A 296 -45.43 -19.82 -4.30
C ASP A 296 -46.25 -18.53 -4.03
N ASN A 297 -47.19 -18.55 -3.09
CA ASN A 297 -48.07 -17.42 -2.75
C ASN A 297 -47.86 -16.90 -1.31
N ALA A 298 -46.75 -17.26 -0.67
CA ALA A 298 -46.46 -16.79 0.68
C ALA A 298 -46.25 -15.26 0.75
N VAL A 299 -45.78 -14.65 -0.35
CA VAL A 299 -45.56 -13.20 -0.48
C VAL A 299 -46.66 -12.58 -1.33
N VAL A 300 -47.34 -11.57 -0.80
CA VAL A 300 -48.42 -10.83 -1.47
C VAL A 300 -48.01 -9.37 -1.66
N ILE A 301 -48.17 -8.87 -2.88
CA ILE A 301 -47.97 -7.44 -3.20
C ILE A 301 -49.36 -6.81 -3.35
N ASP A 302 -49.76 -5.97 -2.41
CA ASP A 302 -51.10 -5.37 -2.40
C ASP A 302 -51.20 -4.13 -3.28
N GLU A 303 -50.13 -3.33 -3.30
CA GLU A 303 -50.06 -2.05 -4.01
C GLU A 303 -48.67 -1.86 -4.59
N THR A 304 -48.62 -1.30 -5.81
CA THR A 304 -47.41 -0.84 -6.48
C THR A 304 -47.60 0.61 -6.92
N PRO A 305 -46.58 1.48 -6.82
CA PRO A 305 -46.69 2.84 -7.33
C PRO A 305 -46.86 2.87 -8.86
N ASP A 306 -47.69 3.78 -9.38
CA ASP A 306 -47.91 3.93 -10.84
C ASP A 306 -46.88 4.89 -11.44
N PHE A 307 -45.65 4.38 -11.59
CA PHE A 307 -44.58 5.16 -12.22
C PHE A 307 -44.84 5.42 -13.72
N ALA A 308 -45.64 4.59 -14.38
CA ALA A 308 -45.91 4.71 -15.81
C ALA A 308 -46.74 5.95 -16.17
N GLN A 309 -47.75 6.30 -15.35
CA GLN A 309 -48.51 7.55 -15.54
C GLN A 309 -47.66 8.80 -15.32
N ILE A 310 -46.80 8.80 -14.30
CA ILE A 310 -45.94 9.94 -14.00
C ILE A 310 -44.98 10.23 -15.15
N LEU A 311 -44.37 9.19 -15.74
CA LEU A 311 -43.41 9.34 -16.84
C LEU A 311 -44.05 9.87 -18.13
N GLN A 312 -45.35 9.61 -18.36
CA GLN A 312 -46.07 10.16 -19.51
C GLN A 312 -46.21 11.68 -19.40
N ASP A 313 -46.60 12.18 -18.23
CA ASP A 313 -46.81 13.61 -17.96
C ASP A 313 -45.53 14.35 -17.53
N PHE A 314 -44.42 13.62 -17.36
CA PHE A 314 -43.14 14.18 -16.94
C PHE A 314 -42.53 15.08 -18.02
N ASP A 315 -42.37 16.36 -17.68
CA ASP A 315 -41.63 17.33 -18.47
C ASP A 315 -40.14 17.28 -18.09
N LEU A 316 -39.35 16.70 -18.99
CA LEU A 316 -37.90 16.52 -18.85
C LEU A 316 -37.19 17.85 -18.65
N LEU A 317 -37.64 18.93 -19.31
CA LEU A 317 -36.97 20.22 -19.26
C LEU A 317 -37.23 20.97 -17.96
N ASN A 318 -38.31 20.68 -17.25
CA ASN A 318 -38.61 21.31 -15.96
C ASN A 318 -37.90 20.64 -14.78
N ASN A 319 -37.30 19.46 -14.97
CA ASN A 319 -36.62 18.65 -13.94
C ASN A 319 -35.11 18.48 -14.20
N LEU A 320 -34.41 19.57 -14.53
CA LEU A 320 -32.98 19.57 -14.85
C LEU A 320 -32.06 19.35 -13.63
N ASP A 321 -32.60 19.35 -12.41
CA ASP A 321 -31.81 19.14 -11.19
C ASP A 321 -31.08 17.79 -11.24
N SER A 322 -31.75 16.74 -11.73
CA SER A 322 -31.16 15.41 -11.93
C SER A 322 -30.02 15.42 -12.96
N LEU A 323 -30.09 16.27 -13.99
CA LEU A 323 -29.01 16.43 -14.97
C LEU A 323 -27.78 17.10 -14.34
N ILE A 324 -27.99 18.10 -13.49
CA ILE A 324 -26.90 18.82 -12.81
C ILE A 324 -26.23 17.94 -11.76
N GLU A 325 -27.01 17.25 -10.92
CA GLU A 325 -26.49 16.23 -10.00
C GLU A 325 -25.75 15.14 -10.74
N GLY A 326 -26.27 14.80 -11.91
CA GLY A 326 -25.69 13.81 -12.75
C GLY A 326 -24.30 14.17 -13.26
N LEU A 327 -24.18 15.36 -13.84
CA LEU A 327 -22.91 15.93 -14.28
C LEU A 327 -21.90 15.98 -13.11
N ASP A 328 -22.34 16.37 -11.91
CA ASP A 328 -21.48 16.40 -10.72
C ASP A 328 -20.92 15.02 -10.34
N LYS A 329 -21.75 13.97 -10.40
CA LYS A 329 -21.33 12.58 -10.14
C LYS A 329 -20.33 12.07 -11.18
N LEU A 330 -20.57 12.33 -12.46
CA LEU A 330 -19.61 11.93 -13.51
C LEU A 330 -18.27 12.61 -13.31
N LEU A 331 -18.26 13.93 -13.04
CA LEU A 331 -17.02 14.68 -12.82
C LEU A 331 -16.28 14.17 -11.58
N GLY A 332 -17.00 13.80 -10.51
CA GLY A 332 -16.41 13.15 -9.35
C GLY A 332 -15.80 11.77 -9.66
N LEU A 333 -16.44 10.98 -10.51
CA LEU A 333 -15.91 9.69 -10.97
C LEU A 333 -14.67 9.88 -11.84
N LEU A 334 -14.67 10.86 -12.76
CA LEU A 334 -13.52 11.21 -13.58
C LEU A 334 -12.34 11.69 -12.72
N GLN A 335 -12.59 12.50 -11.68
CA GLN A 335 -11.58 12.88 -10.70
C GLN A 335 -10.99 11.64 -9.99
N GLY A 336 -11.84 10.74 -9.49
CA GLY A 336 -11.38 9.51 -8.85
C GLY A 336 -10.58 8.59 -9.79
N ALA A 337 -10.93 8.56 -11.08
CA ALA A 337 -10.20 7.80 -12.10
C ALA A 337 -8.83 8.41 -12.40
N LEU A 338 -8.72 9.74 -12.44
CA LEU A 338 -7.44 10.46 -12.56
C LEU A 338 -6.52 10.16 -11.37
N ASP A 339 -7.07 10.22 -10.16
CA ASP A 339 -6.30 10.06 -8.92
C ASP A 339 -5.72 8.64 -8.72
N SER A 340 -6.35 7.62 -9.32
CA SER A 340 -6.13 6.21 -8.93
C SER A 340 -5.18 5.40 -9.82
N SER A 341 -4.91 5.78 -11.07
CA SER A 341 -4.27 4.85 -12.04
C SER A 341 -2.99 5.39 -12.69
N THR A 342 -3.04 6.53 -13.37
CA THR A 342 -1.91 7.03 -14.19
C THR A 342 -1.17 8.19 -13.52
N PHE A 343 -1.86 9.09 -12.82
CA PHE A 343 -1.26 10.24 -12.13
C PHE A 343 -0.56 9.88 -10.81
N ALA A 344 -0.82 8.68 -10.29
CA ALA A 344 -0.13 8.14 -9.11
C ALA A 344 1.25 7.56 -9.42
N GLN A 345 1.63 7.43 -10.70
CA GLN A 345 2.95 6.95 -11.10
C GLN A 345 4.01 8.06 -10.92
N ASN A 346 5.27 7.67 -10.74
CA ASN A 346 6.37 8.62 -10.73
C ASN A 346 6.59 9.14 -12.16
N LEU A 347 6.15 10.37 -12.42
CA LEU A 347 6.35 11.06 -13.68
C LEU A 347 7.63 11.90 -13.64
N PRO A 348 8.29 12.14 -14.79
CA PRO A 348 9.46 13.00 -14.85
C PRO A 348 9.11 14.44 -14.47
N LEU A 349 10.07 15.14 -13.85
CA LEU A 349 9.97 16.53 -13.33
C LEU A 349 9.01 16.74 -12.14
N VAL A 350 7.94 15.97 -12.01
CA VAL A 350 6.91 16.14 -10.97
C VAL A 350 6.78 14.95 -10.01
N GLY A 351 7.42 13.82 -10.28
CA GLY A 351 7.32 12.61 -9.47
C GLY A 351 5.86 12.17 -9.31
N SER A 352 5.42 11.94 -8.07
CA SER A 352 4.04 11.61 -7.73
C SER A 352 3.15 12.83 -7.45
N HIS A 353 3.64 14.05 -7.69
CA HIS A 353 2.95 15.29 -7.32
C HIS A 353 1.97 15.78 -8.40
N MET A 354 1.84 15.09 -9.52
CA MET A 354 0.93 15.51 -10.59
C MET A 354 -0.54 15.49 -10.16
N LYS A 355 -0.90 14.61 -9.21
CA LYS A 355 -2.22 14.60 -8.55
C LYS A 355 -2.54 15.93 -7.86
N ASP A 356 -1.53 16.64 -7.34
CA ASP A 356 -1.71 17.91 -6.62
C ASP A 356 -2.10 19.04 -7.61
N GLY A 357 -1.80 18.88 -8.91
CA GLY A 357 -2.25 19.76 -10.00
C GLY A 357 -3.54 19.30 -10.70
N ALA A 358 -3.96 18.05 -10.51
CA ALA A 358 -5.14 17.46 -11.14
C ALA A 358 -6.48 17.91 -10.51
N ASP A 359 -6.46 18.79 -9.50
CA ASP A 359 -7.63 19.44 -8.89
C ASP A 359 -8.42 20.34 -9.88
N VAL A 360 -7.98 20.44 -11.13
CA VAL A 360 -8.61 21.23 -12.17
C VAL A 360 -10.10 20.86 -12.38
N ILE A 361 -10.45 19.57 -12.30
CA ILE A 361 -11.86 19.14 -12.42
C ILE A 361 -12.65 19.57 -11.19
N GLU A 362 -12.07 19.48 -9.99
CA GLU A 362 -12.71 19.95 -8.76
C GLU A 362 -12.96 21.46 -8.77
N GLN A 363 -11.98 22.24 -9.25
CA GLN A 363 -12.15 23.69 -9.43
C GLN A 363 -13.27 24.01 -10.43
N PHE A 364 -13.35 23.26 -11.54
CA PHE A 364 -14.45 23.38 -12.48
C PHE A 364 -15.80 23.03 -11.85
N ARG A 365 -15.89 21.91 -11.10
CA ARG A 365 -17.11 21.50 -10.39
C ARG A 365 -17.60 22.61 -9.46
N ALA A 366 -16.70 23.16 -8.65
CA ALA A 366 -17.03 24.23 -7.71
C ALA A 366 -17.56 25.49 -8.42
N GLN A 367 -16.98 25.87 -9.56
CA GLN A 367 -17.36 27.08 -10.29
C GLN A 367 -18.64 26.91 -11.13
N VAL A 368 -18.79 25.78 -11.82
CA VAL A 368 -19.86 25.57 -12.81
C VAL A 368 -21.09 24.91 -12.20
N ILE A 369 -20.95 23.82 -11.44
CA ILE A 369 -22.11 23.11 -10.86
C ILE A 369 -22.88 24.02 -9.90
N SER A 370 -22.17 24.79 -9.06
CA SER A 370 -22.79 25.74 -8.14
C SER A 370 -23.58 26.83 -8.88
N ARG A 371 -23.05 27.36 -9.99
CA ARG A 371 -23.74 28.37 -10.82
C ARG A 371 -24.96 27.78 -11.53
N LEU A 372 -24.84 26.58 -12.08
CA LEU A 372 -25.95 25.90 -12.73
C LEU A 372 -27.11 25.68 -11.76
N LYS A 373 -26.84 25.19 -10.53
CA LYS A 373 -27.87 25.02 -9.48
C LYS A 373 -28.59 26.33 -9.16
N ILE A 374 -27.88 27.46 -9.13
CA ILE A 374 -28.49 28.78 -8.88
C ILE A 374 -29.34 29.24 -10.09
N LEU A 375 -28.80 29.13 -11.30
CA LEU A 375 -29.45 29.63 -12.52
C LEU A 375 -30.70 28.82 -12.91
N PHE A 376 -30.74 27.53 -12.61
CA PHE A 376 -31.88 26.66 -12.88
C PHE A 376 -32.93 26.62 -11.75
N ASN A 377 -32.62 27.17 -10.58
CA ASN A 377 -33.57 27.34 -9.48
C ASN A 377 -34.55 28.51 -9.75
N THR A 378 -35.36 28.36 -10.79
CA THR A 378 -36.46 29.28 -11.16
C THR A 378 -37.77 28.53 -11.33
N THR A 379 -38.87 29.24 -11.08
CA THR A 379 -40.25 28.79 -11.34
C THR A 379 -40.69 28.98 -12.79
N ASP A 380 -39.87 29.65 -13.61
CA ASP A 380 -40.18 29.89 -15.03
C ASP A 380 -40.14 28.58 -15.84
N PRO A 381 -41.02 28.40 -16.84
CA PRO A 381 -40.99 27.25 -17.73
C PRO A 381 -39.65 27.16 -18.46
N LYS A 382 -38.95 26.04 -18.27
CA LYS A 382 -37.65 25.80 -18.90
C LYS A 382 -37.90 25.21 -20.29
N ASN A 383 -37.60 25.97 -21.34
CA ASN A 383 -37.59 25.47 -22.73
C ASN A 383 -36.15 25.34 -23.24
N VAL A 384 -35.97 24.76 -24.43
CA VAL A 384 -34.63 24.53 -25.01
C VAL A 384 -33.79 25.80 -25.07
N ASP A 385 -34.37 26.91 -25.55
CA ASP A 385 -33.67 28.18 -25.69
C ASP A 385 -33.27 28.76 -24.32
N PHE A 386 -34.14 28.61 -23.32
CA PHE A 386 -33.85 28.99 -21.94
C PHE A 386 -32.67 28.17 -21.39
N VAL A 387 -32.68 26.85 -21.57
CA VAL A 387 -31.59 25.98 -21.09
C VAL A 387 -30.27 26.33 -21.76
N LYS A 388 -30.27 26.51 -23.08
CA LYS A 388 -29.06 26.96 -23.81
C LYS A 388 -28.55 28.30 -23.29
N ALA A 389 -29.42 29.29 -23.14
CA ALA A 389 -29.03 30.61 -22.63
C ALA A 389 -28.42 30.53 -21.22
N LYS A 390 -28.99 29.70 -20.33
CA LYS A 390 -28.48 29.51 -18.97
C LYS A 390 -27.19 28.71 -18.92
N LEU A 391 -26.99 27.74 -19.81
CA LEU A 391 -25.72 27.03 -19.94
C LEU A 391 -24.60 27.98 -20.41
N VAL A 392 -24.84 28.83 -21.41
CA VAL A 392 -23.87 29.87 -21.82
C VAL A 392 -23.56 30.84 -20.68
N GLU A 393 -24.59 31.29 -19.95
CA GLU A 393 -24.41 32.17 -18.79
C GLU A 393 -23.59 31.52 -17.67
N ALA A 394 -23.80 30.23 -17.40
CA ALA A 394 -23.08 29.49 -16.37
C ALA A 394 -21.62 29.22 -16.74
N LEU A 395 -21.39 28.76 -17.98
CA LEU A 395 -20.08 28.35 -18.48
C LEU A 395 -19.20 29.56 -18.83
N GLY A 396 -19.79 30.64 -19.35
CA GLY A 396 -19.08 31.87 -19.68
C GLY A 396 -17.85 31.60 -20.56
N PRO A 397 -16.62 31.98 -20.14
CA PRO A 397 -15.40 31.79 -20.93
C PRO A 397 -14.95 30.33 -21.06
N ILE A 398 -15.55 29.42 -20.29
CA ILE A 398 -15.20 27.98 -20.28
C ILE A 398 -15.87 27.26 -21.46
N LEU A 399 -16.93 27.82 -22.04
CA LEU A 399 -17.55 27.28 -23.25
C LEU A 399 -16.63 27.52 -24.43
N LEU A 400 -16.27 26.44 -25.14
CA LEU A 400 -15.49 26.52 -26.37
C LEU A 400 -16.41 26.68 -27.59
N ASP A 401 -15.85 27.27 -28.64
CA ASP A 401 -16.48 27.41 -29.95
C ASP A 401 -16.95 26.04 -30.47
N GLY A 402 -18.20 25.98 -30.90
CA GLY A 402 -18.94 24.77 -31.19
C GLY A 402 -18.88 24.37 -32.66
N PRO A 403 -19.78 23.46 -33.11
CA PRO A 403 -19.84 23.01 -34.50
C PRO A 403 -20.54 24.01 -35.43
N ASP A 404 -20.89 25.19 -34.94
CA ASP A 404 -21.47 26.22 -35.79
C ASP A 404 -20.40 26.79 -36.76
N ALA A 405 -20.83 27.54 -37.77
CA ALA A 405 -19.88 28.06 -38.76
C ALA A 405 -19.17 29.34 -38.30
N GLY A 406 -19.48 29.82 -37.10
CA GLY A 406 -18.95 31.03 -36.49
C GLY A 406 -17.60 30.80 -35.82
N THR A 407 -17.11 31.83 -35.12
CA THR A 407 -15.92 31.77 -34.26
C THR A 407 -16.17 32.44 -32.90
N ASP A 408 -17.43 32.86 -32.66
CA ASP A 408 -17.83 33.66 -31.50
C ASP A 408 -18.62 32.75 -30.55
N VAL A 409 -18.14 32.59 -29.31
CA VAL A 409 -18.81 31.77 -28.30
C VAL A 409 -20.20 32.33 -27.97
N SER A 410 -21.24 31.54 -28.24
CA SER A 410 -22.65 31.92 -28.17
C SER A 410 -23.59 30.72 -27.88
N VAL A 411 -24.90 30.98 -27.84
CA VAL A 411 -25.92 29.92 -27.66
C VAL A 411 -25.97 28.91 -28.81
N SER A 412 -25.40 29.25 -29.97
CA SER A 412 -25.33 28.35 -31.14
C SER A 412 -24.34 27.21 -30.94
N ASP A 413 -23.37 27.37 -30.03
CA ASP A 413 -22.35 26.35 -29.71
C ASP A 413 -22.87 25.20 -28.86
N ILE A 414 -24.09 25.34 -28.35
CA ILE A 414 -24.81 24.30 -27.63
C ILE A 414 -25.82 23.66 -28.60
N ALA A 415 -25.53 22.45 -29.05
CA ALA A 415 -26.48 21.65 -29.81
C ALA A 415 -27.50 21.01 -28.85
N ALA A 416 -28.75 20.87 -29.30
CA ALA A 416 -29.79 20.20 -28.54
C ALA A 416 -30.54 19.21 -29.42
N LEU A 417 -30.72 17.99 -28.91
CA LEU A 417 -31.61 16.98 -29.45
C LEU A 417 -32.85 16.93 -28.57
N VAL A 418 -34.03 17.11 -29.16
CA VAL A 418 -35.30 17.02 -28.42
C VAL A 418 -36.25 16.09 -29.16
N THR A 419 -36.67 15.05 -28.46
CA THR A 419 -37.69 14.08 -28.90
C THR A 419 -38.73 13.90 -27.78
N PRO A 420 -39.87 13.23 -28.04
CA PRO A 420 -40.88 13.00 -27.00
C PRO A 420 -40.37 12.23 -25.77
N SER A 421 -39.28 11.47 -25.92
CA SER A 421 -38.72 10.59 -24.88
C SER A 421 -37.29 10.93 -24.46
N ASP A 422 -36.61 11.86 -25.14
CA ASP A 422 -35.18 12.13 -24.95
C ASP A 422 -34.89 13.61 -25.19
N VAL A 423 -34.18 14.24 -24.25
CA VAL A 423 -33.62 15.58 -24.37
C VAL A 423 -32.13 15.50 -24.10
N ARG A 424 -31.30 15.96 -25.03
CA ARG A 424 -29.82 15.97 -24.90
C ARG A 424 -29.26 17.33 -25.27
N PHE A 425 -28.25 17.78 -24.52
CA PHE A 425 -27.46 18.97 -24.81
C PHE A 425 -26.01 18.56 -25.05
N ASP A 426 -25.47 18.98 -26.19
CA ASP A 426 -24.10 18.70 -26.59
C ASP A 426 -23.31 20.02 -26.69
N PHE A 427 -22.19 20.12 -26.00
CA PHE A 427 -21.33 21.29 -26.00
C PHE A 427 -19.91 20.92 -25.59
N LYS A 428 -18.94 21.78 -25.90
CA LYS A 428 -17.54 21.57 -25.56
C LYS A 428 -17.08 22.58 -24.52
N ILE A 429 -16.38 22.11 -23.50
CA ILE A 429 -15.78 22.97 -22.48
C ILE A 429 -14.26 22.89 -22.50
N GLY A 430 -13.62 23.99 -22.10
CA GLY A 430 -12.19 24.14 -21.97
C GLY A 430 -11.87 25.06 -20.80
N PHE A 431 -11.07 24.60 -19.86
CA PHE A 431 -10.71 25.37 -18.68
C PHE A 431 -9.20 25.24 -18.43
N ASP A 432 -8.58 26.38 -18.23
CA ASP A 432 -7.15 26.56 -18.16
C ASP A 432 -6.85 27.45 -16.95
N PRO A 433 -6.68 26.87 -15.74
CA PRO A 433 -6.32 27.61 -14.53
C PRO A 433 -4.90 28.15 -14.58
N ASP A 434 -4.59 29.11 -13.70
CA ASP A 434 -3.22 29.62 -13.56
C ASP A 434 -2.21 28.51 -13.17
N ASP A 435 -0.97 28.65 -13.65
CA ASP A 435 0.16 27.75 -13.38
C ASP A 435 0.28 27.36 -11.90
N GLN A 436 0.41 26.05 -11.66
CA GLN A 436 0.62 25.49 -10.33
C GLN A 436 2.11 25.29 -10.05
N ARG A 437 2.57 25.69 -8.85
CA ARG A 437 3.95 25.42 -8.40
C ARG A 437 4.05 24.10 -7.67
N ILE A 438 4.80 23.18 -8.25
CA ILE A 438 4.99 21.83 -7.74
C ILE A 438 6.47 21.58 -7.41
N ASN A 439 6.74 20.69 -6.46
CA ASN A 439 8.11 20.29 -6.14
C ASN A 439 8.71 19.47 -7.29
N PHE A 440 9.96 19.77 -7.64
CA PHE A 440 10.70 19.03 -8.64
C PHE A 440 11.04 17.61 -8.15
N ASP A 441 10.81 16.61 -8.99
CA ASP A 441 11.35 15.25 -8.83
C ASP A 441 11.71 14.67 -10.21
N VAL A 442 12.89 14.06 -10.33
CA VAL A 442 13.37 13.46 -11.59
C VAL A 442 12.50 12.27 -12.02
N GLY A 443 11.83 11.59 -11.08
CA GLY A 443 11.04 10.39 -11.34
C GLY A 443 11.89 9.12 -11.58
N LEU A 444 13.20 9.18 -11.34
CA LEU A 444 14.15 8.08 -11.57
C LEU A 444 14.91 7.71 -10.28
N PRO A 445 14.26 7.07 -9.29
CA PRO A 445 14.87 6.78 -7.99
C PRO A 445 16.11 5.87 -8.10
N GLY A 446 16.22 5.07 -9.16
CA GLY A 446 17.39 4.23 -9.43
C GLY A 446 18.68 4.99 -9.74
N LEU A 447 18.60 6.27 -10.15
CA LEU A 447 19.78 7.14 -10.32
C LEU A 447 20.35 7.63 -8.98
N GLY A 448 19.55 7.56 -7.90
CA GLY A 448 19.93 8.12 -6.61
C GLY A 448 20.03 9.65 -6.60
N LEU A 449 19.48 10.33 -7.61
CA LEU A 449 19.51 11.78 -7.75
C LEU A 449 18.44 12.42 -6.84
N SER A 450 18.85 12.98 -5.71
CA SER A 450 17.98 13.82 -4.86
C SER A 450 18.16 15.28 -5.25
N ALA A 451 17.13 15.93 -5.76
CA ALA A 451 17.13 17.35 -6.10
C ALA A 451 16.10 18.10 -5.26
N LYS A 452 16.33 19.39 -4.99
CA LYS A 452 15.34 20.28 -4.40
C LYS A 452 15.12 21.42 -5.37
N GLY A 453 13.87 21.69 -5.74
CA GLY A 453 13.52 22.71 -6.72
C GLY A 453 12.01 22.80 -6.88
N GLN A 454 11.57 23.77 -7.66
CA GLN A 454 10.17 23.92 -8.03
C GLN A 454 10.04 23.96 -9.55
N VAL A 455 8.94 23.40 -10.04
CA VAL A 455 8.51 23.45 -11.43
C VAL A 455 7.17 24.17 -11.51
N ASP A 456 6.99 24.96 -12.56
CA ASP A 456 5.70 25.55 -12.88
C ASP A 456 4.99 24.57 -13.84
N VAL A 457 3.77 24.18 -13.47
CA VAL A 457 2.96 23.19 -14.18
C VAL A 457 1.72 23.89 -14.72
N ASP A 458 1.67 23.98 -16.04
CA ASP A 458 0.54 24.48 -16.83
C ASP A 458 -0.34 23.27 -17.19
N MET A 459 -1.64 23.35 -16.89
CA MET A 459 -2.58 22.24 -17.08
C MET A 459 -3.93 22.76 -17.54
N GLY A 460 -4.28 22.47 -18.79
CA GLY A 460 -5.60 22.72 -19.34
C GLY A 460 -6.42 21.43 -19.41
N PHE A 461 -7.73 21.52 -19.24
CA PHE A 461 -8.63 20.42 -19.59
C PHE A 461 -9.65 20.84 -20.64
N SER A 462 -10.00 19.91 -21.51
CA SER A 462 -11.14 20.02 -22.42
C SER A 462 -12.03 18.78 -22.31
N PHE A 463 -13.34 18.99 -22.39
CA PHE A 463 -14.32 17.91 -22.25
C PHE A 463 -15.46 18.10 -23.24
N ASP A 464 -15.71 17.07 -24.04
CA ASP A 464 -16.84 17.00 -24.95
C ASP A 464 -18.07 16.47 -24.19
N VAL A 465 -18.96 17.37 -23.78
CA VAL A 465 -20.12 17.04 -22.93
C VAL A 465 -21.32 16.72 -23.81
N GLY A 466 -21.86 15.52 -23.70
CA GLY A 466 -23.18 15.16 -24.21
C GLY A 466 -24.08 14.69 -23.07
N LEU A 467 -24.84 15.59 -22.47
CA LEU A 467 -25.67 15.29 -21.29
C LEU A 467 -27.14 15.17 -21.71
N GLY A 468 -27.75 14.01 -21.44
CA GLY A 468 -29.13 13.74 -21.82
C GLY A 468 -30.01 13.17 -20.72
N LEU A 469 -31.32 13.32 -20.89
CA LEU A 469 -32.36 12.79 -20.02
C LEU A 469 -33.37 12.04 -20.90
N ASP A 470 -33.45 10.73 -20.69
CA ASP A 470 -34.33 9.82 -21.43
C ASP A 470 -35.41 9.25 -20.48
N LYS A 471 -36.68 9.26 -20.91
CA LYS A 471 -37.82 8.79 -20.10
C LYS A 471 -37.74 7.33 -19.68
N THR A 472 -37.00 6.51 -20.43
CA THR A 472 -36.85 5.07 -20.20
C THR A 472 -35.57 4.70 -19.46
N ARG A 473 -34.49 5.48 -19.64
CA ARG A 473 -33.16 5.16 -19.08
C ARG A 473 -32.69 6.10 -17.97
N GLY A 474 -33.35 7.24 -17.75
CA GLY A 474 -32.84 8.23 -16.80
C GLY A 474 -31.89 9.23 -17.45
N VAL A 475 -31.05 9.85 -16.62
CA VAL A 475 -29.95 10.69 -17.10
C VAL A 475 -28.86 9.80 -17.67
N TYR A 476 -28.28 10.22 -18.79
CA TYR A 476 -27.18 9.54 -19.44
C TYR A 476 -26.15 10.53 -20.00
N PHE A 477 -24.95 10.02 -20.21
CA PHE A 477 -23.86 10.68 -20.91
C PHE A 477 -23.63 10.03 -22.25
N ARG A 478 -23.43 10.85 -23.27
CA ARG A 478 -23.08 10.39 -24.60
C ARG A 478 -21.64 9.88 -24.59
N THR A 479 -21.44 8.65 -25.07
CA THR A 479 -20.14 7.95 -25.13
C THR A 479 -19.87 7.42 -26.55
N ASP A 480 -20.43 8.10 -27.56
CA ASP A 480 -20.27 7.76 -28.98
C ASP A 480 -19.06 8.45 -29.64
N THR A 481 -18.41 9.35 -28.90
CA THR A 481 -17.15 9.97 -29.27
C THR A 481 -15.98 9.10 -28.82
N VAL A 482 -14.76 9.51 -29.15
CA VAL A 482 -13.54 8.86 -28.66
C VAL A 482 -12.78 9.92 -27.90
N ASP A 483 -12.28 9.54 -26.72
CA ASP A 483 -11.50 10.42 -25.84
C ASP A 483 -12.32 11.67 -25.44
N GLU A 484 -13.43 11.47 -24.72
CA GLU A 484 -14.34 12.54 -24.29
C GLU A 484 -13.62 13.60 -23.45
N LEU A 485 -12.74 13.18 -22.53
CA LEU A 485 -11.98 14.06 -21.65
C LEU A 485 -10.52 14.07 -22.09
N LYS A 486 -9.97 15.27 -22.25
CA LYS A 486 -8.57 15.52 -22.55
C LYS A 486 -7.99 16.49 -21.53
N LEU A 487 -6.84 16.14 -20.98
CA LEU A 487 -6.09 16.97 -20.06
C LEU A 487 -4.70 17.19 -20.64
N ASP A 488 -4.46 18.41 -21.09
CA ASP A 488 -3.19 18.87 -21.62
C ASP A 488 -2.34 19.38 -20.47
N PHE A 489 -1.05 19.05 -20.47
CA PHE A 489 -0.14 19.57 -19.47
C PHE A 489 1.23 19.89 -20.06
N ASN A 490 1.86 20.90 -19.48
CA ASN A 490 3.23 21.28 -19.78
C ASN A 490 3.95 21.68 -18.49
N VAL A 491 5.12 21.11 -18.27
CA VAL A 491 5.94 21.33 -17.08
C VAL A 491 7.19 22.08 -17.50
N ASN A 492 7.33 23.29 -16.96
CA ASN A 492 8.47 24.17 -17.18
C ASN A 492 9.29 24.29 -15.90
N VAL A 493 10.61 24.16 -16.03
CA VAL A 493 11.53 24.28 -14.89
C VAL A 493 11.84 25.77 -14.67
N ALA A 494 11.23 26.38 -13.65
CA ALA A 494 11.35 27.82 -13.41
C ALA A 494 12.60 28.22 -12.60
N ASN A 495 12.95 27.45 -11.56
CA ASN A 495 14.16 27.65 -10.75
C ASN A 495 14.68 26.31 -10.21
N PHE A 496 15.83 25.88 -10.72
CA PHE A 496 16.46 24.62 -10.35
C PHE A 496 17.77 24.87 -9.61
N ASP A 497 17.76 24.75 -8.27
CA ASP A 497 18.98 24.76 -7.44
C ASP A 497 19.04 23.49 -6.61
N ALA A 498 19.53 22.44 -7.26
CA ALA A 498 19.52 21.09 -6.72
C ALA A 498 20.91 20.67 -6.26
N ALA A 499 21.02 20.40 -4.95
CA ALA A 499 22.14 19.63 -4.40
C ALA A 499 21.89 18.15 -4.66
N ALA A 500 22.39 17.68 -5.80
CA ALA A 500 22.38 16.29 -6.20
C ALA A 500 23.40 15.50 -5.39
N SER A 501 23.06 14.26 -5.02
CA SER A 501 24.07 13.33 -4.55
C SER A 501 24.03 12.01 -5.28
N PHE A 502 25.04 11.71 -6.07
CA PHE A 502 25.18 10.38 -6.65
C PHE A 502 25.55 9.41 -5.52
N LEU A 503 24.58 8.60 -5.09
CA LEU A 503 24.74 7.53 -4.10
C LEU A 503 25.32 7.99 -2.74
N GLY A 504 25.16 9.27 -2.39
CA GLY A 504 25.69 9.86 -1.16
C GLY A 504 27.21 10.10 -1.15
N LEU A 505 27.92 9.94 -2.28
CA LEU A 505 29.38 10.04 -2.37
C LEU A 505 29.87 11.36 -2.97
N VAL A 506 29.06 11.99 -3.81
CA VAL A 506 29.41 13.23 -4.53
C VAL A 506 28.35 14.27 -4.17
N LYS A 507 28.77 15.50 -3.81
CA LYS A 507 27.85 16.65 -3.75
C LYS A 507 27.95 17.36 -5.09
N ILE A 508 26.91 17.27 -5.89
CA ILE A 508 26.87 17.82 -7.24
C ILE A 508 25.88 18.99 -7.24
N LYS A 509 26.30 20.12 -7.79
CA LYS A 509 25.39 21.17 -8.22
C LYS A 509 24.76 20.72 -9.53
N ALA A 510 23.44 20.72 -9.58
CA ALA A 510 22.71 20.42 -10.80
C ALA A 510 22.03 21.70 -11.31
N GLU A 511 22.12 21.94 -12.62
CA GLU A 511 21.55 23.10 -13.31
C GLU A 511 20.73 22.60 -14.51
N ASP A 512 19.50 23.10 -14.65
CA ASP A 512 18.66 22.75 -15.79
C ASP A 512 19.11 23.49 -17.05
N ARG A 513 19.18 22.77 -18.17
CA ARG A 513 19.54 23.32 -19.50
C ARG A 513 18.42 23.09 -20.51
N GLY A 514 17.19 23.40 -20.11
CA GLY A 514 16.01 23.34 -20.96
C GLY A 514 15.34 21.98 -20.93
N SER A 515 15.09 21.44 -19.73
CA SER A 515 14.26 20.25 -19.59
C SER A 515 12.80 20.58 -19.89
N THR A 516 12.12 19.66 -20.57
CA THR A 516 10.69 19.77 -20.88
C THR A 516 9.99 18.46 -20.55
N PHE A 517 8.76 18.57 -20.06
CA PHE A 517 7.84 17.44 -19.96
C PHE A 517 6.45 17.95 -20.28
N GLY A 518 5.80 17.34 -21.27
CA GLY A 518 4.46 17.72 -21.65
C GLY A 518 3.77 16.62 -22.43
N GLY A 519 2.47 16.72 -22.51
CA GLY A 519 1.64 15.74 -23.19
C GLY A 519 0.16 15.94 -22.96
N MET A 520 -0.59 14.94 -23.38
CA MET A 520 -2.03 14.87 -23.24
C MET A 520 -2.41 13.56 -22.57
N PHE A 521 -3.21 13.67 -21.52
CA PHE A 521 -3.96 12.57 -20.96
C PHE A 521 -5.35 12.54 -21.57
N SER A 522 -5.83 11.36 -21.97
CA SER A 522 -7.15 11.19 -22.57
C SER A 522 -7.92 10.09 -21.87
N VAL A 523 -9.19 10.33 -21.56
CA VAL A 523 -10.12 9.34 -21.01
C VAL A 523 -11.24 9.13 -22.02
N ASP A 524 -11.43 7.86 -22.35
CA ASP A 524 -12.44 7.37 -23.27
C ASP A 524 -13.47 6.59 -22.43
N LEU A 525 -14.67 7.16 -22.33
CA LEU A 525 -15.82 6.61 -21.64
C LEU A 525 -16.54 5.70 -22.63
N ARG A 526 -16.64 4.40 -22.35
CA ARG A 526 -17.34 3.45 -23.24
C ARG A 526 -18.56 2.84 -22.60
N ASP A 527 -19.63 2.82 -23.39
CA ASP A 527 -20.82 2.02 -23.17
C ASP A 527 -21.24 1.37 -24.50
N ASP A 528 -21.82 0.17 -24.46
CA ASP A 528 -22.19 -0.62 -25.64
C ASP A 528 -23.29 0.05 -26.47
N ASP A 529 -24.17 0.84 -25.85
CA ASP A 529 -25.27 1.54 -26.54
C ASP A 529 -24.97 3.02 -26.84
N GLY A 530 -23.77 3.50 -26.47
CA GLY A 530 -23.33 4.88 -26.64
C GLY A 530 -23.96 5.87 -25.65
N LYS A 531 -24.66 5.38 -24.61
CA LYS A 531 -25.31 6.18 -23.57
C LYS A 531 -25.01 5.62 -22.17
N LEU A 532 -23.97 6.12 -21.52
CA LEU A 532 -23.64 5.74 -20.15
C LEU A 532 -24.62 6.34 -19.12
N THR A 533 -25.45 5.51 -18.48
CA THR A 533 -26.42 5.94 -17.46
C THR A 533 -25.84 5.95 -16.03
N PHE A 534 -26.58 6.50 -15.06
CA PHE A 534 -26.17 6.45 -13.65
C PHE A 534 -26.07 5.06 -13.06
N ALA A 535 -26.95 4.14 -13.47
CA ALA A 535 -26.91 2.77 -13.00
C ALA A 535 -25.63 2.07 -13.49
N GLU A 536 -25.14 2.46 -14.67
CA GLU A 536 -23.95 1.87 -15.30
C GLU A 536 -22.64 2.52 -14.83
N LEU A 537 -22.66 3.68 -14.14
CA LEU A 537 -21.45 4.32 -13.64
C LEU A 537 -20.61 3.41 -12.73
N GLY A 538 -21.25 2.53 -11.96
CA GLY A 538 -20.55 1.57 -11.09
C GLY A 538 -19.81 0.47 -11.86
N SER A 539 -20.21 0.20 -13.10
CA SER A 539 -19.64 -0.81 -14.00
C SER A 539 -19.02 -0.23 -15.27
N ALA A 540 -18.89 1.10 -15.34
CA ALA A 540 -18.46 1.81 -16.55
C ALA A 540 -17.06 1.38 -16.99
N SER A 541 -16.89 1.11 -18.28
CA SER A 541 -15.58 0.82 -18.85
C SER A 541 -14.86 2.13 -19.19
N LEU A 542 -13.92 2.53 -18.33
CA LEU A 542 -13.02 3.65 -18.60
C LEU A 542 -11.70 3.15 -19.20
N THR A 543 -11.32 3.70 -20.35
CA THR A 543 -9.97 3.49 -20.90
C THR A 543 -9.22 4.80 -20.89
N SER A 544 -8.06 4.83 -20.24
CA SER A 544 -7.18 6.00 -20.18
C SER A 544 -5.93 5.82 -21.05
N LYS A 545 -5.45 6.92 -21.61
CA LYS A 545 -4.24 6.99 -22.45
C LYS A 545 -3.40 8.19 -22.01
N LEU A 546 -2.08 8.02 -22.01
CA LEU A 546 -1.12 9.10 -21.78
C LEU A 546 -0.18 9.18 -22.99
N ASP A 547 -0.35 10.20 -23.81
CA ASP A 547 0.57 10.54 -24.90
C ASP A 547 1.44 11.71 -24.43
N ALA A 548 2.68 11.42 -24.03
CA ALA A 548 3.56 12.41 -23.45
C ALA A 548 5.02 12.15 -23.78
N GLY A 549 5.82 13.21 -23.71
CA GLY A 549 7.25 13.16 -23.91
C GLY A 549 7.98 13.99 -22.87
N ALA A 550 9.03 13.42 -22.31
CA ALA A 550 9.97 14.12 -21.45
C ALA A 550 11.38 14.10 -22.06
N ASN A 551 12.01 15.26 -22.07
CA ASN A 551 13.41 15.45 -22.39
C ASN A 551 14.05 16.20 -21.23
N LEU A 552 14.85 15.52 -20.42
CA LEU A 552 15.61 16.18 -19.36
C LEU A 552 17.03 16.42 -19.84
N ASN A 553 17.52 17.63 -19.62
CA ASN A 553 18.88 18.04 -19.91
C ASN A 553 19.45 18.77 -18.70
N ILE A 554 20.14 18.03 -17.83
CA ILE A 554 20.63 18.54 -16.55
C ILE A 554 22.16 18.56 -16.59
N TYR A 555 22.75 19.73 -16.40
CA TYR A 555 24.19 19.87 -16.19
C TYR A 555 24.53 19.55 -14.74
N LEU A 556 25.43 18.59 -14.56
CA LEU A 556 25.93 18.15 -13.26
C LEU A 556 27.37 18.63 -13.11
N ALA A 557 27.69 19.33 -12.03
CA ALA A 557 29.07 19.71 -11.70
C ALA A 557 29.31 19.67 -10.19
N GLY A 558 30.34 18.97 -9.73
CA GLY A 558 30.68 18.93 -8.31
C GLY A 558 31.98 18.21 -7.98
N ALA A 559 32.46 18.44 -6.75
CA ALA A 559 33.63 17.76 -6.22
C ALA A 559 33.25 16.36 -5.69
N LEU A 560 34.14 15.39 -5.92
CA LEU A 560 34.04 14.07 -5.30
C LEU A 560 34.26 14.21 -3.78
N GLY A 561 33.48 13.48 -2.96
CA GLY A 561 33.60 13.55 -1.50
C GLY A 561 33.09 14.85 -0.84
N SER A 562 32.90 14.81 0.48
CA SER A 562 32.34 15.92 1.27
C SER A 562 33.38 16.93 1.78
N SER A 563 34.67 16.63 1.64
CA SER A 563 35.79 17.41 2.21
C SER A 563 36.48 18.34 1.21
N GLY A 564 36.09 18.32 -0.08
CA GLY A 564 36.76 19.09 -1.14
C GLY A 564 38.17 18.63 -1.48
N ALA A 565 38.59 17.44 -1.02
CA ALA A 565 39.94 16.89 -1.21
C ALA A 565 40.08 16.04 -2.49
N PHE A 566 39.10 16.08 -3.38
CA PHE A 566 39.08 15.33 -4.63
C PHE A 566 38.72 16.24 -5.79
N PRO A 567 39.13 15.90 -7.03
CA PRO A 567 38.83 16.70 -8.20
C PRO A 567 37.34 16.91 -8.44
N SER A 568 37.04 18.00 -9.13
CA SER A 568 35.69 18.27 -9.64
C SER A 568 35.43 17.49 -10.93
N ILE A 569 34.22 16.96 -11.05
CA ILE A 569 33.71 16.27 -12.24
C ILE A 569 32.45 16.99 -12.73
N SER A 570 32.33 17.10 -14.04
CA SER A 570 31.12 17.59 -14.71
C SER A 570 30.60 16.57 -15.74
N SER A 571 29.29 16.63 -16.01
CA SER A 571 28.63 15.86 -17.07
C SER A 571 27.26 16.46 -17.44
N ASN A 572 26.74 16.13 -18.61
CA ASN A 572 25.35 16.41 -18.99
C ASN A 572 24.52 15.13 -18.86
N LEU A 573 23.59 15.09 -17.91
CA LEU A 573 22.59 14.04 -17.80
C LEU A 573 21.48 14.30 -18.82
N SER A 574 21.34 13.41 -19.79
CA SER A 574 20.23 13.40 -20.74
C SER A 574 19.28 12.25 -20.43
N VAL A 575 17.99 12.56 -20.26
CA VAL A 575 16.93 11.56 -20.16
C VAL A 575 15.91 11.79 -21.27
N GLN A 576 15.65 10.77 -22.06
CA GLN A 576 14.53 10.74 -23.01
C GLN A 576 13.53 9.71 -22.56
N TRP A 577 12.28 10.14 -22.37
CA TRP A 577 11.23 9.26 -21.87
C TRP A 577 9.93 9.52 -22.63
N GLY A 578 9.48 8.50 -23.36
CA GLY A 578 8.22 8.53 -24.09
C GLY A 578 7.13 7.75 -23.37
N PHE A 579 5.92 8.29 -23.42
CA PHE A 579 4.69 7.67 -22.95
C PHE A 579 3.83 7.44 -24.19
N GLY A 580 3.36 6.20 -24.38
CA GLY A 580 2.57 5.81 -25.54
C GLY A 580 1.14 5.46 -25.14
N SER A 581 0.32 5.08 -26.14
CA SER A 581 -1.09 4.68 -25.96
C SER A 581 -1.33 3.40 -25.15
N SER A 582 -0.28 2.77 -24.62
CA SER A 582 -0.34 1.65 -23.68
C SER A 582 -0.27 2.19 -22.24
N PRO A 583 -1.00 1.64 -21.26
CA PRO A 583 -1.04 2.15 -19.88
C PRO A 583 0.32 2.09 -19.14
N LEU A 584 1.37 1.55 -19.76
CA LEU A 584 2.71 1.47 -19.18
C LEU A 584 3.70 2.36 -19.94
N PRO A 585 4.44 3.25 -19.25
CA PRO A 585 5.48 4.06 -19.87
C PRO A 585 6.59 3.21 -20.49
N HIS A 586 7.15 3.66 -21.62
CA HIS A 586 8.37 3.07 -22.17
C HIS A 586 9.52 3.17 -21.16
N THR A 587 10.53 2.31 -21.30
CA THR A 587 11.73 2.41 -20.46
C THR A 587 12.49 3.71 -20.81
N PRO A 588 12.82 4.55 -19.82
CA PRO A 588 13.56 5.79 -20.06
C PRO A 588 14.96 5.50 -20.59
N VAL A 589 15.38 6.26 -21.60
CA VAL A 589 16.75 6.22 -22.14
C VAL A 589 17.57 7.27 -21.40
N VAL A 590 18.50 6.80 -20.57
CA VAL A 590 19.37 7.66 -19.76
C VAL A 590 20.80 7.60 -20.29
N ALA A 591 21.50 8.74 -20.31
CA ALA A 591 22.91 8.80 -20.62
C ALA A 591 23.61 9.95 -19.87
N LEU A 592 24.89 9.75 -19.56
CA LEU A 592 25.79 10.82 -19.14
C LEU A 592 26.68 11.18 -20.33
N ASN A 593 26.51 12.38 -20.86
CA ASN A 593 27.29 12.89 -21.99
C ASN A 593 28.35 13.88 -21.49
N ASN A 594 29.47 13.95 -22.19
CA ASN A 594 30.56 14.90 -21.90
C ASN A 594 31.02 14.81 -20.44
N VAL A 595 31.35 13.60 -19.99
CA VAL A 595 31.94 13.43 -18.67
C VAL A 595 33.36 14.01 -18.71
N GLU A 596 33.60 14.98 -17.85
CA GLU A 596 34.79 15.82 -17.83
C GLU A 596 35.37 15.87 -16.41
N LEU A 597 36.70 15.77 -16.32
CA LEU A 597 37.45 15.96 -15.08
C LEU A 597 38.14 17.33 -15.14
N ASP A 598 37.90 18.15 -14.13
CA ASP A 598 38.58 19.44 -13.99
C ASP A 598 40.06 19.21 -13.65
N ALA A 599 40.94 19.58 -14.58
CA ALA A 599 42.37 19.30 -14.47
C ALA A 599 43.02 20.14 -13.36
N GLY A 600 42.57 21.39 -13.19
CA GLY A 600 43.06 22.28 -12.15
C GLY A 600 42.93 21.67 -10.76
N SER A 601 41.69 21.34 -10.36
CA SER A 601 41.37 20.70 -9.07
C SER A 601 41.99 19.32 -8.93
N PHE A 602 42.14 18.56 -10.02
CA PHE A 602 42.88 17.30 -9.99
C PHE A 602 44.32 17.48 -9.50
N PHE A 603 45.06 18.44 -10.06
CA PHE A 603 46.44 18.68 -9.63
C PHE A 603 46.53 19.38 -8.27
N SER A 604 45.71 20.42 -8.03
CA SER A 604 45.80 21.24 -6.83
C SER A 604 45.23 20.57 -5.58
N ASP A 605 44.08 19.92 -5.70
CA ASP A 605 43.29 19.49 -4.54
C ASP A 605 43.52 18.00 -4.23
N PHE A 606 43.92 17.21 -5.23
CA PHE A 606 44.13 15.76 -5.08
C PHE A 606 45.60 15.33 -5.20
N VAL A 607 46.25 15.58 -6.34
CA VAL A 607 47.63 15.10 -6.57
C VAL A 607 48.62 15.78 -5.64
N LEU A 608 48.57 17.11 -5.51
CA LEU A 608 49.52 17.87 -4.68
C LEU A 608 49.50 17.44 -3.20
N PRO A 609 48.34 17.35 -2.50
CA PRO A 609 48.31 16.86 -1.14
C PRO A 609 48.76 15.40 -0.99
N ALA A 610 48.45 14.53 -1.98
CA ALA A 610 48.87 13.13 -1.94
C ALA A 610 50.40 12.99 -2.01
N VAL A 611 51.04 13.67 -2.96
CA VAL A 611 52.50 13.63 -3.12
C VAL A 611 53.21 14.31 -1.95
N GLN A 612 52.66 15.40 -1.38
CA GLN A 612 53.22 16.03 -0.17
C GLN A 612 53.16 15.13 1.07
N LYS A 613 52.10 14.32 1.23
CA LYS A 613 52.03 13.32 2.31
C LYS A 613 53.10 12.24 2.14
N ILE A 614 53.31 11.76 0.91
CA ILE A 614 54.39 10.80 0.61
C ILE A 614 55.74 11.41 0.97
N GLN A 615 56.00 12.66 0.56
CA GLN A 615 57.23 13.37 0.93
C GLN A 615 57.40 13.49 2.44
N THR A 616 56.32 13.76 3.18
CA THR A 616 56.37 13.86 4.65
C THR A 616 56.76 12.53 5.30
N VAL A 617 56.24 11.41 4.78
CA VAL A 617 56.61 10.05 5.22
C VAL A 617 58.05 9.72 4.82
N LEU A 618 58.51 10.22 3.67
CA LEU A 618 59.85 9.94 3.16
C LEU A 618 60.94 10.83 3.75
N LYS A 619 60.59 11.99 4.30
CA LYS A 619 61.52 12.97 4.86
C LYS A 619 62.50 12.40 5.90
N PRO A 620 62.12 11.52 6.84
CA PRO A 620 63.08 10.90 7.75
C PRO A 620 64.15 10.04 7.03
N PHE A 621 63.82 9.49 5.86
CA PHE A 621 64.76 8.70 5.05
C PHE A 621 65.76 9.57 4.29
N GLU A 622 65.52 10.88 4.09
CA GLU A 622 66.51 11.82 3.55
C GLU A 622 67.82 11.70 4.32
N SER A 623 67.77 11.68 5.65
CA SER A 623 68.97 11.57 6.48
C SER A 623 69.71 10.24 6.31
N ILE A 624 69.00 9.16 6.00
CA ILE A 624 69.59 7.83 5.75
C ILE A 624 70.22 7.79 4.36
N VAL A 625 69.51 8.28 3.34
CA VAL A 625 70.02 8.40 1.97
C VAL A 625 71.25 9.31 1.95
N GLU A 626 71.18 10.48 2.59
CA GLU A 626 72.31 11.40 2.75
C GLU A 626 73.47 10.73 3.48
N PHE A 627 73.22 10.00 4.58
CA PHE A 627 74.27 9.28 5.29
C PHE A 627 74.98 8.26 4.39
N LEU A 628 74.22 7.52 3.57
CA LEU A 628 74.75 6.52 2.66
C LEU A 628 75.57 7.13 1.52
N GLN A 629 75.15 8.30 1.02
CA GLN A 629 75.83 9.06 -0.04
C GLN A 629 76.96 9.97 0.47
N LYS A 630 77.06 10.20 1.79
CA LYS A 630 78.06 11.11 2.36
C LYS A 630 79.46 10.48 2.28
N PRO A 631 80.49 11.28 1.89
CA PRO A 631 81.87 10.81 1.92
C PRO A 631 82.30 10.40 3.33
N LEU A 632 82.88 9.20 3.47
CA LEU A 632 83.37 8.71 4.75
C LEU A 632 84.56 9.57 5.23
N PRO A 633 84.42 10.25 6.40
CA PRO A 633 85.43 11.19 6.86
C PRO A 633 86.76 10.49 7.16
N GLY A 634 87.86 11.06 6.67
CA GLY A 634 89.23 10.57 6.89
C GLY A 634 89.71 9.52 5.89
N ILE A 635 88.82 8.68 5.36
CA ILE A 635 89.15 7.60 4.41
C ILE A 635 89.20 8.16 2.98
N SER A 636 88.24 9.01 2.61
CA SER A 636 88.16 9.66 1.29
C SER A 636 89.25 10.71 1.03
N LYS A 637 90.26 10.83 1.91
CA LYS A 637 91.44 11.71 1.73
C LYS A 637 92.72 10.94 1.38
N ILE A 638 92.69 9.61 1.44
CA ILE A 638 93.86 8.76 1.23
C ILE A 638 93.78 8.16 -0.18
N GLN A 639 94.73 8.52 -1.07
CA GLN A 639 94.69 8.12 -2.48
C GLN A 639 94.63 6.60 -2.68
N ILE A 640 95.43 5.83 -1.92
CA ILE A 640 95.43 4.36 -2.04
C ILE A 640 94.09 3.72 -1.65
N LEU A 641 93.28 4.39 -0.82
CA LEU A 641 91.96 3.90 -0.45
C LEU A 641 90.93 4.30 -1.51
N LYS A 642 91.10 5.42 -2.21
CA LYS A 642 90.22 5.78 -3.34
C LYS A 642 90.36 4.75 -4.45
N ASP A 643 91.59 4.46 -4.85
CA ASP A 643 91.89 3.47 -5.91
C ASP A 643 91.36 2.05 -5.58
N LEU A 644 91.05 1.75 -4.30
CA LEU A 644 90.55 0.46 -3.83
C LEU A 644 89.05 0.41 -3.52
N PHE A 645 88.42 1.56 -3.20
CA PHE A 645 87.08 1.61 -2.60
C PHE A 645 86.15 2.66 -3.24
N ASP A 646 86.61 3.49 -4.18
CA ASP A 646 85.81 4.45 -4.95
C ASP A 646 85.37 3.78 -6.26
N ASP A 647 84.20 3.13 -6.24
CA ASP A 647 83.72 2.28 -7.34
C ASP A 647 83.08 3.10 -8.48
N ASN A 648 82.43 4.21 -8.15
CA ASN A 648 81.77 5.09 -9.12
C ASN A 648 82.71 6.15 -9.73
N GLU A 649 83.98 6.16 -9.33
CA GLU A 649 85.04 7.09 -9.75
C GLU A 649 84.70 8.58 -9.51
N ASP A 650 83.83 8.89 -8.54
CA ASP A 650 83.41 10.27 -8.25
C ASP A 650 84.39 11.04 -7.35
N GLY A 651 85.46 10.37 -6.92
CA GLY A 651 86.51 10.93 -6.08
C GLY A 651 86.20 10.85 -4.58
N LYS A 652 85.12 10.19 -4.16
CA LYS A 652 84.69 10.00 -2.77
C LYS A 652 84.47 8.51 -2.50
N ILE A 653 84.76 8.10 -1.28
CA ILE A 653 84.40 6.77 -0.79
C ILE A 653 83.19 6.95 0.12
N THR A 654 82.05 6.41 -0.29
CA THR A 654 80.78 6.45 0.44
C THR A 654 80.42 5.07 1.01
N MET A 655 79.36 4.98 1.81
CA MET A 655 78.87 3.67 2.28
C MET A 655 78.33 2.82 1.13
N ILE A 656 77.83 3.46 0.06
CA ILE A 656 77.36 2.79 -1.15
C ILE A 656 78.55 2.14 -1.87
N ASP A 657 79.66 2.84 -2.05
CA ASP A 657 80.85 2.29 -2.75
C ASP A 657 81.44 1.08 -2.00
N LEU A 658 81.45 1.13 -0.67
CA LEU A 658 81.85 -0.01 0.16
C LEU A 658 80.88 -1.19 0.01
N ALA A 659 79.59 -0.93 -0.18
CA ALA A 659 78.57 -1.95 -0.40
C ALA A 659 78.68 -2.60 -1.80
N VAL A 660 78.97 -1.80 -2.84
CA VAL A 660 79.22 -2.29 -4.21
C VAL A 660 80.45 -3.21 -4.20
N LEU A 661 81.56 -2.75 -3.60
CA LEU A 661 82.82 -3.47 -3.56
C LEU A 661 82.72 -4.82 -2.80
N ALA A 662 81.85 -4.88 -1.78
CA ALA A 662 81.56 -6.12 -1.06
C ALA A 662 80.77 -7.15 -1.90
N LYS A 663 80.37 -6.81 -3.14
CA LYS A 663 79.45 -7.59 -4.00
C LYS A 663 78.15 -7.96 -3.29
N ARG A 664 77.65 -7.05 -2.44
CA ARG A 664 76.55 -7.30 -1.52
C ARG A 664 75.43 -6.25 -1.60
N ILE A 665 75.41 -5.39 -2.62
CA ILE A 665 74.22 -4.55 -2.87
C ILE A 665 73.06 -5.44 -3.29
N PRO A 666 71.96 -5.47 -2.52
CA PRO A 666 70.75 -6.14 -2.97
C PRO A 666 70.22 -5.40 -4.20
N PRO A 667 69.85 -6.08 -5.30
CA PRO A 667 69.32 -5.45 -6.51
C PRO A 667 68.14 -4.48 -6.29
N ASN A 668 67.47 -4.59 -5.16
CA ASN A 668 66.32 -3.75 -4.78
C ASN A 668 66.74 -2.40 -4.17
N PHE A 669 67.97 -2.26 -3.66
CA PHE A 669 68.45 -1.00 -3.07
C PHE A 669 68.56 0.13 -4.10
N GLN A 670 69.16 -0.13 -5.27
CA GLN A 670 69.27 0.88 -6.33
C GLN A 670 67.88 1.29 -6.84
N LYS A 671 66.97 0.33 -6.99
CA LYS A 671 65.58 0.59 -7.39
C LYS A 671 64.87 1.51 -6.40
N PHE A 672 65.07 1.32 -5.10
CA PHE A 672 64.51 2.20 -4.08
C PHE A 672 65.06 3.63 -4.16
N LEU A 673 66.37 3.81 -4.39
CA LEU A 673 66.96 5.13 -4.59
C LEU A 673 66.41 5.81 -5.85
N ASP A 674 66.33 5.09 -6.96
CA ASP A 674 65.75 5.58 -8.22
C ASP A 674 64.27 6.00 -8.00
N ALA A 675 63.51 5.21 -7.23
CA ALA A 675 62.12 5.52 -6.87
C ALA A 675 62.01 6.79 -6.02
N TYR A 676 62.91 6.95 -5.03
CA TYR A 676 62.97 8.14 -4.18
C TYR A 676 63.28 9.40 -4.99
N GLU A 677 64.31 9.38 -5.84
CA GLU A 677 64.67 10.51 -6.71
C GLU A 677 63.54 10.85 -7.68
N HIS A 678 62.84 9.84 -8.20
CA HIS A 678 61.70 10.02 -9.09
C HIS A 678 60.54 10.76 -8.43
N ILE A 679 60.23 10.51 -7.15
CA ILE A 679 59.19 11.28 -6.41
C ILE A 679 59.60 12.76 -6.28
N VAL A 680 60.87 13.03 -6.01
CA VAL A 680 61.38 14.41 -5.90
C VAL A 680 61.29 15.13 -7.25
N ASP A 681 61.61 14.45 -8.36
CA ASP A 681 61.44 14.99 -9.71
C ASP A 681 59.95 15.24 -10.04
N LEU A 682 59.06 14.32 -9.67
CA LEU A 682 57.61 14.49 -9.84
C LEU A 682 57.07 15.69 -9.08
N LEU A 683 57.54 15.95 -7.85
CA LEU A 683 57.18 17.16 -7.10
C LEU A 683 57.58 18.43 -7.84
N ASN A 684 58.80 18.47 -8.39
CA ASN A 684 59.26 19.62 -9.17
C ASN A 684 58.40 19.83 -10.42
N LYS A 685 58.07 18.75 -11.14
CA LYS A 685 57.17 18.81 -12.30
C LYS A 685 55.74 19.21 -11.92
N LEU A 686 55.25 18.78 -10.77
CA LEU A 686 53.91 19.11 -10.28
C LEU A 686 53.74 20.61 -10.02
N THR A 687 54.79 21.31 -9.59
CA THR A 687 54.73 22.78 -9.44
C THR A 687 54.49 23.51 -10.77
N GLN A 688 54.89 22.89 -11.89
CA GLN A 688 54.66 23.40 -13.24
C GLN A 688 53.26 23.08 -13.79
N ALA A 689 52.52 22.16 -13.15
CA ALA A 689 51.17 21.75 -13.56
C ALA A 689 50.07 22.75 -13.16
N SER A 690 50.43 23.91 -12.59
CA SER A 690 49.50 25.01 -12.29
C SER A 690 48.90 25.65 -13.55
N ASP A 691 49.45 25.35 -14.72
CA ASP A 691 48.96 25.75 -16.04
C ASP A 691 47.67 25.02 -16.47
N ALA A 692 47.25 23.98 -15.74
CA ALA A 692 45.99 23.26 -15.98
C ALA A 692 44.73 23.96 -15.43
N SER A 693 44.87 25.12 -14.80
CA SER A 693 43.73 25.86 -14.22
C SER A 693 42.74 26.29 -15.29
N GLY A 694 41.49 25.84 -15.19
CA GLY A 694 40.42 26.10 -16.17
C GLY A 694 40.37 25.11 -17.34
N GLU A 695 41.29 24.14 -17.38
CA GLU A 695 41.30 23.08 -18.39
C GLU A 695 40.58 21.82 -17.92
N VAL A 696 40.06 21.04 -18.86
CA VAL A 696 39.31 19.80 -18.59
C VAL A 696 39.86 18.61 -19.37
N ILE A 697 39.85 17.44 -18.74
CA ILE A 697 40.13 16.17 -19.39
C ILE A 697 38.79 15.52 -19.75
N LYS A 698 38.57 15.29 -21.04
CA LYS A 698 37.36 14.67 -21.58
C LYS A 698 37.47 13.16 -21.49
N LEU A 699 36.56 12.57 -20.72
CA LEU A 699 36.52 11.14 -20.42
C LEU A 699 35.55 10.37 -21.32
N GLY A 700 34.58 11.05 -21.92
CA GLY A 700 33.67 10.49 -22.92
C GLY A 700 32.22 10.48 -22.47
N ASN A 701 31.44 9.54 -23.01
CA ASN A 701 30.01 9.40 -22.77
C ASN A 701 29.72 8.01 -22.21
N LEU A 702 28.73 7.92 -21.32
CA LEU A 702 28.26 6.67 -20.74
C LEU A 702 26.76 6.48 -21.05
N PRO A 703 26.41 5.61 -22.01
CA PRO A 703 25.03 5.22 -22.20
C PRO A 703 24.59 4.33 -21.03
N LEU A 704 23.45 4.67 -20.41
CA LEU A 704 22.91 3.94 -19.26
C LEU A 704 21.66 3.11 -19.62
N SER A 705 21.27 3.08 -20.90
CA SER A 705 20.04 2.46 -21.40
C SER A 705 19.91 0.94 -21.22
N SER A 706 20.91 0.25 -20.65
CA SER A 706 20.86 -1.19 -20.35
C SER A 706 20.08 -1.53 -19.08
N VAL A 707 19.68 -0.53 -18.29
CA VAL A 707 18.99 -0.71 -17.01
C VAL A 707 17.81 0.26 -16.91
N ASP A 708 16.74 -0.18 -16.24
CA ASP A 708 15.59 0.66 -15.92
C ASP A 708 15.78 1.39 -14.58
N PHE A 709 16.05 2.70 -14.66
CA PHE A 709 16.29 3.58 -13.50
C PHE A 709 15.03 3.97 -12.73
N ARG A 710 13.85 3.50 -13.12
CA ARG A 710 12.64 3.59 -12.29
C ARG A 710 12.77 2.73 -11.02
N ASN A 711 13.63 1.71 -11.04
CA ASN A 711 13.83 0.81 -9.91
C ASN A 711 14.97 1.31 -9.00
N PRO A 712 14.73 1.46 -7.68
CA PRO A 712 15.80 1.79 -6.73
C PRO A 712 16.98 0.81 -6.84
N GLY A 713 18.22 1.33 -6.81
CA GLY A 713 19.45 0.52 -6.88
C GLY A 713 19.91 0.15 -8.29
N ALA A 714 19.18 0.51 -9.35
CA ALA A 714 19.52 0.25 -10.75
C ALA A 714 20.95 0.71 -11.16
N ALA A 715 21.45 1.82 -10.61
CA ALA A 715 22.80 2.31 -10.91
C ALA A 715 23.89 1.25 -10.63
N ALA A 716 23.73 0.43 -9.59
CA ALA A 716 24.72 -0.59 -9.23
C ALA A 716 24.81 -1.75 -10.23
N THR A 717 23.79 -1.93 -11.08
CA THR A 717 23.72 -3.03 -12.05
C THR A 717 24.11 -2.62 -13.47
N VAL A 718 24.45 -1.35 -13.69
CA VAL A 718 24.86 -0.84 -15.02
C VAL A 718 26.12 -1.57 -15.49
N ALA A 719 26.07 -2.18 -16.67
CA ALA A 719 27.27 -2.79 -17.25
C ALA A 719 28.18 -1.71 -17.85
N ILE A 720 29.30 -1.42 -17.19
CA ILE A 720 30.32 -0.50 -17.71
C ILE A 720 31.28 -1.31 -18.59
N GLY A 721 31.05 -1.25 -19.90
CA GLY A 721 31.92 -1.87 -20.90
C GLY A 721 33.24 -1.11 -21.11
N ASP A 722 34.09 -1.67 -21.97
CA ASP A 722 35.39 -1.06 -22.33
C ASP A 722 35.18 0.33 -22.94
N GLN A 723 35.85 1.32 -22.34
CA GLN A 723 35.82 2.69 -22.81
C GLN A 723 37.04 2.99 -23.67
N PRO A 724 36.94 3.90 -24.66
CA PRO A 724 38.09 4.35 -25.41
C PRO A 724 39.20 4.82 -24.47
N THR A 725 40.45 4.45 -24.76
CA THR A 725 41.60 4.96 -24.02
C THR A 725 41.71 6.46 -24.17
N VAL A 726 41.80 7.18 -23.05
CA VAL A 726 41.96 8.63 -23.00
C VAL A 726 43.43 8.98 -22.84
N ASP A 727 43.99 9.71 -23.81
CA ASP A 727 45.34 10.28 -23.68
C ASP A 727 45.24 11.66 -23.00
N ALA A 728 45.19 11.65 -21.68
CA ALA A 728 45.09 12.86 -20.87
C ALA A 728 46.27 13.81 -21.10
N ALA A 729 47.48 13.28 -21.35
CA ALA A 729 48.66 14.11 -21.60
C ALA A 729 48.56 14.86 -22.93
N GLN A 730 48.07 14.20 -23.98
CA GLN A 730 47.84 14.85 -25.27
C GLN A 730 46.73 15.90 -25.18
N GLN A 731 45.61 15.59 -24.49
CA GLN A 731 44.53 16.55 -24.30
C GLN A 731 45.00 17.82 -23.57
N LEU A 732 45.76 17.67 -22.48
CA LEU A 732 46.32 18.81 -21.73
C LEU A 732 47.32 19.61 -22.57
N GLN A 733 48.11 18.94 -23.41
CA GLN A 733 49.05 19.63 -24.30
C GLN A 733 48.32 20.46 -25.37
N ASP A 734 47.26 19.90 -25.97
CA ASP A 734 46.43 20.58 -26.97
C ASP A 734 45.60 21.72 -26.36
N ALA A 735 45.25 21.60 -25.07
CA ALA A 735 44.59 22.63 -24.27
C ALA A 735 45.52 23.79 -23.85
N GLY A 736 46.84 23.66 -24.07
CA GLY A 736 47.80 24.70 -23.69
C GLY A 736 48.38 24.58 -22.28
N ALA A 737 48.28 23.41 -21.65
CA ALA A 737 48.85 23.08 -20.34
C ALA A 737 50.04 22.07 -20.46
N PRO A 738 51.18 22.46 -21.06
CA PRO A 738 52.31 21.56 -21.29
C PRO A 738 53.01 21.08 -20.00
N GLY A 739 52.99 21.87 -18.93
CA GLY A 739 53.52 21.49 -17.62
C GLY A 739 52.76 20.30 -17.03
N ALA A 740 51.43 20.40 -17.00
CA ALA A 740 50.55 19.31 -16.60
C ALA A 740 50.69 18.07 -17.50
N ALA A 741 50.76 18.24 -18.83
CA ALA A 741 50.98 17.14 -19.76
C ALA A 741 52.30 16.39 -19.49
N ASN A 742 53.38 17.12 -19.18
CA ASN A 742 54.68 16.55 -18.85
C ASN A 742 54.65 15.80 -17.52
N PHE A 743 53.91 16.30 -16.52
CA PHE A 743 53.70 15.58 -15.27
C PHE A 743 52.98 14.26 -15.51
N VAL A 744 51.86 14.25 -16.26
CA VAL A 744 51.11 13.02 -16.55
C VAL A 744 52.00 11.99 -17.25
N ARG A 745 52.78 12.40 -18.27
CA ARG A 745 53.75 11.51 -18.93
C ARG A 745 54.81 10.98 -17.98
N ALA A 746 55.35 11.82 -17.10
CA ALA A 746 56.34 11.40 -16.11
C ALA A 746 55.74 10.42 -15.09
N SER A 747 54.49 10.63 -14.67
CA SER A 747 53.79 9.74 -13.74
C SER A 747 53.48 8.36 -14.34
N LEU A 748 53.26 8.29 -15.66
CA LEU A 748 53.05 7.03 -16.38
C LEU A 748 54.37 6.28 -16.68
N GLN A 749 55.51 6.96 -16.63
CA GLN A 749 56.83 6.37 -16.79
C GLN A 749 57.33 5.87 -15.42
N SER A 750 56.91 4.67 -15.03
CA SER A 750 57.37 4.01 -13.80
C SER A 750 58.90 3.92 -13.73
N ALA A 751 59.51 4.40 -12.63
CA ALA A 751 60.89 4.03 -12.29
C ALA A 751 60.99 2.50 -12.11
N PRO A 752 62.15 1.85 -12.33
CA PRO A 752 62.27 0.39 -12.26
C PRO A 752 61.83 -0.18 -10.89
N GLY A 753 60.60 -0.70 -10.80
CA GLY A 753 60.00 -1.24 -9.58
C GLY A 753 59.13 -0.28 -8.77
N ALA A 754 58.94 0.98 -9.19
CA ALA A 754 58.05 1.94 -8.52
C ALA A 754 56.81 2.23 -9.38
N GLY A 755 55.61 1.99 -8.84
CA GLY A 755 54.36 2.04 -9.61
C GLY A 755 53.44 3.19 -9.22
N LEU A 756 53.78 4.45 -9.56
CA LEU A 756 52.85 5.57 -9.37
C LEU A 756 51.74 5.51 -10.41
N GLN A 757 50.49 5.42 -9.97
CA GLN A 757 49.35 5.38 -10.87
C GLN A 757 48.25 6.31 -10.39
N PHE A 758 47.67 7.03 -11.36
CA PHE A 758 46.42 7.77 -11.21
C PHE A 758 45.37 7.12 -12.10
N PRO A 759 44.67 6.08 -11.62
CA PRO A 759 43.76 5.30 -12.45
C PRO A 759 42.61 6.15 -13.02
N LEU A 760 42.20 7.23 -12.33
CA LEU A 760 41.14 8.15 -12.76
C LEU A 760 41.37 8.75 -14.16
N ILE A 761 42.59 9.17 -14.48
CA ILE A 761 42.91 9.77 -15.79
C ILE A 761 43.39 8.74 -16.82
N SER A 762 43.74 7.53 -16.36
CA SER A 762 44.29 6.46 -17.19
C SER A 762 43.20 5.50 -17.68
N GLN A 763 42.11 5.36 -16.93
CA GLN A 763 41.03 4.41 -17.18
C GLN A 763 39.65 5.07 -16.94
N PRO A 764 38.99 5.60 -17.98
CA PRO A 764 37.69 6.25 -17.86
C PRO A 764 36.60 5.36 -17.23
N SER A 765 36.70 4.04 -17.41
CA SER A 765 35.78 3.06 -16.82
C SER A 765 35.72 3.12 -15.29
N LEU A 766 36.81 3.52 -14.62
CA LEU A 766 36.86 3.67 -13.17
C LEU A 766 36.06 4.88 -12.68
N ILE A 767 36.06 5.98 -13.43
CA ILE A 767 35.23 7.15 -13.12
C ILE A 767 33.75 6.81 -13.31
N PHE A 768 33.41 6.07 -14.36
CA PHE A 768 32.04 5.60 -14.54
C PHE A 768 31.60 4.66 -13.43
N LYS A 769 32.48 3.75 -12.97
CA LYS A 769 32.20 2.88 -11.81
C LYS A 769 32.00 3.70 -10.54
N LEU A 770 32.83 4.71 -10.32
CA LEU A 770 32.71 5.63 -9.20
C LEU A 770 31.38 6.40 -9.23
N LEU A 771 31.01 6.97 -10.38
CA LEU A 771 29.75 7.67 -10.56
C LEU A 771 28.58 6.71 -10.31
N MET A 772 28.60 5.50 -10.88
CA MET A 772 27.55 4.50 -10.63
C MET A 772 27.63 3.81 -9.24
N GLY A 773 28.61 4.19 -8.41
CA GLY A 773 28.86 3.60 -7.08
C GLY A 773 29.15 2.09 -7.08
N GLN A 774 29.70 1.59 -8.18
CA GLN A 774 30.04 0.19 -8.37
C GLN A 774 31.44 -0.12 -7.85
N GLY A 775 31.52 -1.03 -6.89
CA GLY A 775 32.78 -1.56 -6.38
C GLY A 775 33.64 -0.53 -5.66
N ASP A 776 34.82 -0.97 -5.23
CA ASP A 776 35.86 -0.10 -4.70
C ASP A 776 36.82 0.23 -5.83
N VAL A 777 37.15 1.51 -5.97
CA VAL A 777 37.97 2.04 -7.06
C VAL A 777 39.21 2.67 -6.45
N ASP A 778 40.37 2.24 -6.90
CA ASP A 778 41.64 2.85 -6.58
C ASP A 778 41.74 4.21 -7.28
N LEU A 779 41.82 5.27 -6.49
CA LEU A 779 41.97 6.65 -6.96
C LEU A 779 43.44 7.01 -7.15
N PHE A 780 44.29 6.41 -6.32
CA PHE A 780 45.73 6.63 -6.27
C PHE A 780 46.40 5.37 -5.73
N THR A 781 47.47 4.92 -6.39
CA THR A 781 48.37 3.89 -5.85
C THR A 781 49.81 4.28 -6.12
N TYR A 782 50.66 3.99 -5.15
CA TYR A 782 52.10 4.12 -5.28
C TYR A 782 52.78 3.04 -4.47
N ASP A 783 53.43 2.12 -5.17
CA ASP A 783 54.22 1.04 -4.58
C ASP A 783 55.71 1.34 -4.77
N MET A 784 56.47 1.39 -3.68
CA MET A 784 57.92 1.60 -3.71
C MET A 784 58.64 0.24 -3.67
N PRO A 785 59.78 0.10 -4.38
CA PRO A 785 60.63 -1.07 -4.23
C PRO A 785 61.04 -1.29 -2.76
N GLU A 786 61.06 -2.54 -2.31
CA GLU A 786 61.56 -2.87 -0.98
C GLU A 786 63.02 -2.40 -0.80
N LEU A 787 63.27 -1.53 0.19
CA LEU A 787 64.61 -1.21 0.65
C LEU A 787 65.10 -2.36 1.54
N SER A 788 66.02 -3.17 1.03
CA SER A 788 66.75 -4.15 1.82
C SER A 788 68.23 -3.76 1.88
N LEU A 789 68.73 -3.51 3.08
CA LEU A 789 70.11 -3.16 3.39
C LEU A 789 70.65 -4.24 4.33
N GLY A 790 71.65 -5.00 3.89
CA GLY A 790 72.31 -6.06 4.67
C GLY A 790 73.82 -6.01 4.50
N ILE A 791 74.42 -4.86 4.84
CA ILE A 791 75.85 -4.63 4.63
C ILE A 791 76.60 -5.13 5.85
N GLU A 792 77.39 -6.18 5.69
CA GLU A 792 78.44 -6.57 6.65
C GLU A 792 79.81 -6.43 6.00
N LEU A 793 80.57 -5.42 6.42
CA LEU A 793 81.95 -5.18 6.00
C LEU A 793 82.91 -5.89 6.97
N PHE A 794 83.70 -6.80 6.42
CA PHE A 794 84.86 -7.38 7.09
C PHE A 794 86.03 -7.41 6.11
N LYS A 795 86.94 -6.43 6.23
CA LYS A 795 88.12 -6.34 5.35
C LYS A 795 89.37 -6.13 6.18
N THR A 796 90.39 -6.92 5.86
CA THR A 796 91.71 -6.81 6.47
C THR A 796 92.63 -6.11 5.48
N ILE A 797 93.13 -4.93 5.84
CA ILE A 797 94.06 -4.14 5.03
C ILE A 797 95.46 -4.32 5.62
N PRO A 798 96.43 -4.91 4.90
CA PRO A 798 97.81 -4.94 5.34
C PRO A 798 98.42 -3.54 5.19
N VAL A 799 98.73 -2.87 6.30
CA VAL A 799 99.24 -1.49 6.31
C VAL A 799 100.76 -1.46 6.17
N TYR A 800 101.45 -2.43 6.77
CA TYR A 800 102.90 -2.55 6.71
C TYR A 800 103.32 -3.98 7.03
N SER A 801 104.30 -4.52 6.31
CA SER A 801 104.83 -5.87 6.55
C SER A 801 106.35 -5.87 6.54
N VAL A 802 106.97 -6.42 7.59
CA VAL A 802 108.42 -6.58 7.72
C VAL A 802 108.71 -8.01 8.18
N GLY A 803 109.33 -8.79 7.29
CA GLY A 803 109.61 -10.20 7.53
C GLY A 803 108.33 -11.01 7.77
N ALA A 804 108.28 -11.79 8.85
CA ALA A 804 107.12 -12.59 9.23
C ALA A 804 106.03 -11.83 10.00
N ALA A 805 106.22 -10.52 10.27
CA ALA A 805 105.26 -9.70 11.00
C ALA A 805 104.51 -8.75 10.05
N SER A 806 103.17 -8.80 10.09
CA SER A 806 102.29 -7.87 9.39
C SER A 806 101.45 -7.06 10.38
N ILE A 807 101.39 -5.75 10.16
CA ILE A 807 100.42 -4.86 10.80
C ILE A 807 99.23 -4.79 9.86
N ASN A 808 98.13 -5.41 10.29
CA ASN A 808 96.87 -5.38 9.58
C ASN A 808 95.92 -4.44 10.31
N VAL A 809 95.24 -3.59 9.56
CA VAL A 809 94.07 -2.86 10.05
C VAL A 809 92.86 -3.66 9.62
N VAL A 810 92.09 -4.12 10.61
CA VAL A 810 90.81 -4.79 10.39
C VAL A 810 89.73 -3.74 10.49
N ILE A 811 88.97 -3.57 9.40
CA ILE A 811 87.77 -2.74 9.38
C ILE A 811 86.58 -3.70 9.48
N ARG A 812 85.81 -3.54 10.56
CA ARG A 812 84.54 -4.25 10.77
C ARG A 812 83.43 -3.23 11.00
N GLY A 813 82.36 -3.34 10.24
CA GLY A 813 81.16 -2.53 10.40
C GLY A 813 80.01 -3.19 9.67
N GLY A 814 78.78 -3.01 10.18
CA GLY A 814 77.62 -3.52 9.48
C GLY A 814 76.37 -2.70 9.77
N VAL A 815 75.47 -2.67 8.80
CA VAL A 815 74.17 -2.02 8.85
C VAL A 815 73.15 -2.97 8.25
N ASP A 816 72.09 -3.24 9.00
CA ASP A 816 70.95 -4.06 8.59
C ASP A 816 69.66 -3.23 8.74
N ALA A 817 68.88 -3.11 7.66
CA ALA A 817 67.59 -2.44 7.63
C ALA A 817 66.71 -2.99 6.49
N THR A 818 65.42 -3.18 6.75
CA THR A 818 64.43 -3.57 5.72
C THR A 818 63.22 -2.66 5.83
N ILE A 819 62.77 -2.11 4.70
CA ILE A 819 61.62 -1.20 4.61
C ILE A 819 60.83 -1.51 3.33
N ASP A 820 59.52 -1.64 3.49
CA ASP A 820 58.57 -1.84 2.40
C ASP A 820 57.45 -0.79 2.55
N LEU A 821 57.21 0.01 1.51
CA LEU A 821 56.32 1.17 1.56
C LEU A 821 55.35 1.16 0.38
N GLY A 822 54.06 1.07 0.70
CA GLY A 822 52.96 1.28 -0.23
C GLY A 822 52.06 2.43 0.23
N PHE A 823 51.55 3.18 -0.73
CA PHE A 823 50.61 4.28 -0.51
C PHE A 823 49.41 4.10 -1.44
N GLY A 824 48.22 4.43 -0.96
CA GLY A 824 47.03 4.38 -1.80
C GLY A 824 45.83 5.11 -1.20
N TYR A 825 44.93 5.51 -2.08
CA TYR A 825 43.58 5.97 -1.74
C TYR A 825 42.56 5.20 -2.57
N ASP A 826 41.58 4.62 -1.89
CA ASP A 826 40.45 3.93 -2.50
C ASP A 826 39.12 4.58 -2.10
N THR A 827 38.04 4.11 -2.70
CA THR A 827 36.67 4.52 -2.35
C THR A 827 36.07 3.69 -1.23
N HIS A 828 36.72 2.62 -0.79
CA HIS A 828 36.27 1.79 0.33
C HIS A 828 36.32 2.58 1.64
N GLY A 829 37.45 3.26 1.90
CA GLY A 829 37.62 4.12 3.07
C GLY A 829 36.62 5.28 3.12
N LEU A 830 36.27 5.85 1.95
CA LEU A 830 35.24 6.89 1.82
C LEU A 830 33.85 6.41 2.23
N LYS A 831 33.48 5.17 1.86
CA LYS A 831 32.18 4.58 2.22
C LYS A 831 32.07 4.30 3.72
N LEU A 832 33.17 3.93 4.38
CA LEU A 832 33.23 3.63 5.81
C LEU A 832 33.15 4.88 6.71
N TYR A 833 33.49 6.05 6.18
CA TYR A 833 33.53 7.32 6.93
C TYR A 833 32.26 8.18 6.79
N LYS A 834 31.15 7.59 6.29
CA LYS A 834 29.84 8.26 6.10
C LYS A 834 29.14 8.58 7.42
#